data_AF-A0AA49JF03-F1
#
_entry.id   AF-A0AA49JF03-F1
#
_cell.length_a   1.000
_cell.length_b   1.000
_cell.length_c   1.000
_cell.angle_alpha   90.00
_cell.angle_beta   90.00
_cell.angle_gamma   90.00
#
_symmetry.space_group_name_H-M   'P 1'
#
loop_
_entity.id
_entity.type
_entity.pdbx_description
1 polymer ?
#
loop_
_entity_poly.entity_id
_entity_poly.type
_entity_poly.pdbx_seq_one_letter_code
_entity_poly.pdbx_strand_id
1 'polypeptide(L)'
;MIASTKYKIWYILLLLPWLTGTVAQAQFNTDYWMPPVWESRGGGSATPTELLITTAYPKANYTVMLANGLPVSIGQVKRGVPVTVTLDTIQGMTFVANTVEDSKGLLVRADYPVQVVYRNTSGNNQCLVPLKGQSGLGTEFRAGSQTRIREGSYGANDLHFISVMATQNNTHVTITAPREVVFFGGASTVNITLNKHQTYLVRNATSAGDGADNKTNNLVGSHIESDKPIAVISGGQHLRYVNSGNADAGIDQLVPVHSEYYEIIGNQYILVRGGTESQSGTSTDYALIVGAYDNTKVFINGISTPVATIDAGEVFEYILPGGPEEIGVPYLIETSEKAFVYHVSGLRQHEVGMSAVPSINCTGSNYLEFVRFGGNDNYIHIIAPDAAFATPTSLTINDDPYTTYDESVQTVPGNVGWKTISFSYGTGEPEDIIVKSQEFFHLGVIVGGSQGGTYGYLSGFPRKIDVLDPVNLLPTTRYVVDTLDQGSSISHCLNLQSCNDQYQIKSIISSANTGRVQTLGEAGQSMDTCLRYTARTDFLGNDTIRVNVSNAEGITGTVELVFHVTRPVKKPLANNDTLEVTQNSLVEGNVLNNDQDLQFSNGIGLVSQVQNGSLTLASDGTFTYQPNMNFLGVDSFEYQLCSIDEPSVCVKATVILNVEPPRTSPEARGATFQLDSGETRLENSLISFVTDPVGEGLTFSLLTDVIQGELSLEEDGTFRYIAPEGYGGTDMFTYEVCDRGELANCTEGTVTIDIVFDENLQDTDGDGILDGFEKGDDPENPLDTDQDGVPDYEDTDSDNDGLPDWLEARGEQPPIDTDQDGLPDYRDLDSDNDGIPDSYQSLLTIYEGFTPDGDGINDIWVIEGIENFPDNNVQVFNRWGNRVFQAKGYNNQEVAWGSQITGGFAFGDTQVPSGTYFYLISLNNGKQPISGYVIVNR
;
A
#
# COMPACT_ATOMS: atom_id res chain seq x y z
N MET A 1 -11.89 36.83 -7.24
CA MET A 1 -12.18 35.91 -8.36
C MET A 1 -10.94 35.04 -8.58
N ILE A 2 -11.11 33.72 -8.33
CA ILE A 2 -10.38 32.55 -8.89
C ILE A 2 -8.85 32.51 -8.60
N ALA A 3 -8.36 31.85 -7.55
CA ALA A 3 -8.11 30.41 -7.32
C ALA A 3 -6.76 29.89 -7.85
N SER A 4 -5.85 29.46 -6.95
CA SER A 4 -5.51 28.04 -6.70
C SER A 4 -4.26 27.89 -5.85
N THR A 5 -4.27 26.86 -5.02
CA THR A 5 -3.44 26.64 -3.84
C THR A 5 -2.51 25.45 -4.13
N LYS A 6 -1.21 25.56 -3.79
CA LYS A 6 -0.33 24.40 -3.59
C LYS A 6 -0.47 23.92 -2.15
N TYR A 7 -0.42 22.61 -1.91
CA TYR A 7 0.49 21.96 -0.95
C TYR A 7 0.41 20.42 -1.10
N LYS A 8 1.56 19.79 -1.37
CA LYS A 8 1.84 18.36 -1.09
C LYS A 8 2.25 18.25 0.37
N ILE A 9 1.77 17.23 1.11
CA ILE A 9 2.40 16.74 2.35
C ILE A 9 1.83 15.32 2.67
N TRP A 10 2.76 14.35 2.77
CA TRP A 10 2.76 13.06 3.50
C TRP A 10 1.80 11.91 3.15
N TYR A 11 2.41 10.77 2.78
CA TYR A 11 1.84 9.42 2.94
C TYR A 11 1.77 9.09 4.43
N ILE A 12 0.57 9.15 5.00
CA ILE A 12 0.22 8.48 6.25
C ILE A 12 -0.97 7.57 5.93
N LEU A 13 -0.82 6.27 6.20
CA LEU A 13 -1.95 5.36 6.37
C LEU A 13 -2.86 5.94 7.46
N LEU A 14 -3.97 6.55 7.04
CA LEU A 14 -5.09 6.91 7.90
C LEU A 14 -6.36 6.35 7.27
N LEU A 15 -6.73 5.16 7.76
CA LEU A 15 -8.11 4.73 7.86
C LEU A 15 -8.94 5.86 8.49
N LEU A 16 -9.72 6.58 7.67
CA LEU A 16 -10.84 7.38 8.13
C LEU A 16 -12.00 7.23 7.12
N PRO A 17 -13.13 6.65 7.54
CA PRO A 17 -14.24 6.34 6.66
C PRO A 17 -15.04 7.63 6.42
N TRP A 18 -14.93 8.19 5.23
CA TRP A 18 -16.01 9.03 4.72
C TRP A 18 -17.01 8.09 4.05
N LEU A 19 -17.97 7.65 4.86
CA LEU A 19 -19.21 7.00 4.42
C LEU A 19 -20.01 7.98 3.55
N THR A 20 -19.68 8.07 2.26
CA THR A 20 -20.71 8.34 1.25
C THR A 20 -21.18 6.98 0.77
N GLY A 21 -22.26 6.52 1.40
CA GLY A 21 -22.91 5.26 1.07
C GLY A 21 -23.08 5.16 -0.44
N THR A 22 -22.58 4.06 -1.00
CA THR A 22 -22.70 3.68 -2.41
C THR A 22 -24.18 3.70 -2.78
N VAL A 23 -24.62 4.51 -3.73
CA VAL A 23 -26.05 4.75 -3.95
C VAL A 23 -26.63 3.69 -4.89
N ALA A 24 -27.19 2.59 -4.37
CA ALA A 24 -28.09 1.77 -5.17
C ALA A 24 -29.51 2.32 -4.98
N GLN A 25 -29.95 3.01 -6.03
CA GLN A 25 -31.17 3.80 -6.02
C GLN A 25 -32.30 2.95 -6.63
N ALA A 26 -33.41 2.76 -5.91
CA ALA A 26 -34.55 2.00 -6.44
C ALA A 26 -35.36 2.80 -7.45
N GLN A 27 -36.00 2.10 -8.39
CA GLN A 27 -36.87 2.64 -9.44
C GLN A 27 -36.28 3.81 -10.24
N PHE A 28 -34.96 4.03 -10.21
CA PHE A 28 -34.32 5.01 -11.07
C PHE A 28 -33.95 4.39 -12.42
N ASN A 29 -34.56 4.89 -13.47
CA ASN A 29 -34.34 4.48 -14.85
C ASN A 29 -34.34 5.72 -15.75
N THR A 30 -33.85 5.56 -16.96
CA THR A 30 -33.91 6.59 -17.99
C THR A 30 -35.12 6.45 -18.88
N ASP A 31 -35.76 5.26 -18.93
CA ASP A 31 -36.87 4.97 -19.82
C ASP A 31 -38.01 4.23 -19.10
N TYR A 32 -39.23 4.73 -19.28
CA TYR A 32 -40.46 4.18 -18.70
C TYR A 32 -41.54 3.98 -19.76
N TRP A 33 -42.31 2.91 -19.58
CA TRP A 33 -43.51 2.59 -20.33
C TRP A 33 -44.66 2.41 -19.36
N MET A 34 -45.73 3.18 -19.57
CA MET A 34 -46.94 3.07 -18.78
C MET A 34 -48.12 2.78 -19.71
N PRO A 35 -48.61 1.54 -19.78
CA PRO A 35 -49.89 1.22 -20.40
C PRO A 35 -51.03 2.10 -19.85
N PRO A 36 -52.09 2.37 -20.63
CA PRO A 36 -53.23 3.15 -20.17
C PRO A 36 -53.94 2.48 -19.00
N VAL A 37 -54.50 3.28 -18.10
CA VAL A 37 -55.31 2.82 -16.95
C VAL A 37 -56.79 2.94 -17.32
N TRP A 38 -57.61 1.97 -16.96
CA TRP A 38 -59.03 2.03 -17.27
C TRP A 38 -59.78 3.06 -16.41
N GLU A 39 -60.38 4.07 -17.07
CA GLU A 39 -61.20 5.10 -16.42
C GLU A 39 -62.59 5.14 -17.07
N SER A 40 -63.65 4.76 -16.33
CA SER A 40 -65.02 4.77 -16.85
C SER A 40 -65.53 6.21 -17.06
N ARG A 41 -65.87 6.56 -18.30
CA ARG A 41 -66.59 7.80 -18.65
C ARG A 41 -67.95 7.86 -17.94
N GLY A 42 -68.04 8.61 -16.84
CA GLY A 42 -69.30 8.82 -16.15
C GLY A 42 -69.25 9.81 -14.98
N GLY A 43 -69.08 11.10 -15.28
CA GLY A 43 -69.47 12.19 -14.37
C GLY A 43 -68.33 12.93 -13.66
N GLY A 44 -67.82 13.99 -14.29
CA GLY A 44 -67.73 15.31 -13.65
C GLY A 44 -66.75 15.60 -12.50
N SER A 45 -65.83 14.72 -12.09
CA SER A 45 -64.70 15.18 -11.25
C SER A 45 -63.40 15.22 -12.06
N ALA A 46 -63.01 16.44 -12.43
CA ALA A 46 -61.73 16.75 -13.02
C ALA A 46 -60.64 16.62 -11.94
N THR A 47 -60.31 15.39 -11.57
CA THR A 47 -59.30 15.14 -10.53
C THR A 47 -57.94 15.00 -11.20
N PRO A 48 -56.94 15.81 -10.80
CA PRO A 48 -55.66 15.81 -11.49
C PRO A 48 -54.94 14.47 -11.30
N THR A 49 -54.71 13.79 -12.41
CA THR A 49 -53.73 12.71 -12.52
C THR A 49 -52.36 13.34 -12.73
N GLU A 50 -51.36 12.87 -12.01
CA GLU A 50 -50.03 13.49 -12.04
C GLU A 50 -48.94 12.43 -12.15
N LEU A 51 -47.84 12.78 -12.80
CA LEU A 51 -46.57 12.07 -12.64
C LEU A 51 -45.71 12.85 -11.66
N LEU A 52 -45.24 12.17 -10.62
CA LEU A 52 -44.19 12.65 -9.76
C LEU A 52 -42.86 12.13 -10.29
N ILE A 53 -41.92 13.05 -10.52
CA ILE A 53 -40.57 12.76 -11.02
C ILE A 53 -39.56 13.25 -9.99
N THR A 54 -38.68 12.37 -9.52
CA THR A 54 -37.56 12.71 -8.62
C THR A 54 -36.23 12.24 -9.19
N THR A 55 -35.12 12.77 -8.71
CA THR A 55 -33.78 12.33 -9.09
C THR A 55 -32.84 12.33 -7.90
N ALA A 56 -31.98 11.34 -7.79
CA ALA A 56 -30.88 11.35 -6.83
C ALA A 56 -29.60 11.99 -7.41
N TYR A 57 -29.61 12.37 -8.69
CA TYR A 57 -28.52 13.06 -9.38
C TYR A 57 -28.67 14.57 -9.22
N PRO A 58 -27.58 15.37 -9.33
CA PRO A 58 -27.68 16.83 -9.18
C PRO A 58 -28.78 17.47 -10.04
N LYS A 59 -29.01 16.94 -11.24
CA LYS A 59 -30.12 17.26 -12.14
C LYS A 59 -30.32 16.17 -13.19
N ALA A 60 -31.54 16.03 -13.69
CA ALA A 60 -31.89 15.22 -14.85
C ALA A 60 -32.89 15.98 -15.73
N ASN A 61 -32.65 16.05 -17.04
CA ASN A 61 -33.62 16.54 -18.00
C ASN A 61 -34.56 15.40 -18.40
N TYR A 62 -35.87 15.63 -18.34
CA TYR A 62 -36.87 14.63 -18.66
C TYR A 62 -37.80 15.07 -19.80
N THR A 63 -38.41 14.10 -20.47
CA THR A 63 -39.45 14.27 -21.48
C THR A 63 -40.54 13.22 -21.23
N VAL A 64 -41.76 13.68 -20.95
CA VAL A 64 -42.98 12.85 -20.91
C VAL A 64 -43.67 12.95 -22.25
N MET A 65 -44.02 11.82 -22.86
CA MET A 65 -44.66 11.73 -24.17
C MET A 65 -45.85 10.77 -24.12
N LEU A 66 -46.84 10.99 -24.98
CA LEU A 66 -47.85 9.99 -25.33
C LEU A 66 -47.21 8.87 -26.16
N ALA A 67 -47.84 7.70 -26.21
CA ALA A 67 -47.39 6.56 -27.03
C ALA A 67 -47.17 6.90 -28.52
N ASN A 68 -47.97 7.81 -29.08
CA ASN A 68 -47.80 8.30 -30.46
C ASN A 68 -46.60 9.25 -30.64
N GLY A 69 -45.83 9.53 -29.59
CA GLY A 69 -44.65 10.38 -29.60
C GLY A 69 -44.90 11.87 -29.37
N LEU A 70 -46.15 12.30 -29.14
CA LEU A 70 -46.44 13.71 -28.84
C LEU A 70 -45.95 14.05 -27.42
N PRO A 71 -45.14 15.10 -27.23
CA PRO A 71 -44.66 15.51 -25.91
C PRO A 71 -45.82 16.09 -25.08
N VAL A 72 -45.89 15.65 -23.82
CA VAL A 72 -46.82 16.15 -22.78
C VAL A 72 -46.11 17.18 -21.91
N SER A 73 -44.88 16.87 -21.46
CA SER A 73 -44.07 17.76 -20.63
C SER A 73 -42.58 17.55 -20.90
N ILE A 74 -41.81 18.64 -20.87
CA ILE A 74 -40.35 18.63 -21.00
C ILE A 74 -39.81 19.55 -19.91
N GLY A 75 -38.85 19.06 -19.13
CA GLY A 75 -38.35 19.84 -18.00
C GLY A 75 -37.06 19.29 -17.44
N GLN A 76 -36.69 19.82 -16.27
CA GLN A 76 -35.54 19.39 -15.49
C GLN A 76 -35.97 19.17 -14.05
N VAL A 77 -35.58 18.04 -13.48
CA VAL A 77 -35.72 17.71 -12.06
C VAL A 77 -34.35 17.84 -11.39
N LYS A 78 -34.31 18.25 -10.12
CA LYS A 78 -33.09 18.37 -9.32
C LYS A 78 -33.23 17.52 -8.06
N ARG A 79 -32.11 17.04 -7.54
CA ARG A 79 -32.10 16.32 -6.25
C ARG A 79 -32.66 17.17 -5.13
N GLY A 80 -33.53 16.60 -4.30
CA GLY A 80 -34.19 17.30 -3.20
C GLY A 80 -35.26 18.29 -3.65
N VAL A 81 -35.62 18.29 -4.94
CA VAL A 81 -36.65 19.17 -5.51
C VAL A 81 -37.50 18.37 -6.51
N PRO A 82 -38.51 17.64 -6.02
CA PRO A 82 -39.41 16.85 -6.87
C PRO A 82 -40.13 17.71 -7.90
N VAL A 83 -40.47 17.09 -9.04
CA VAL A 83 -41.27 17.73 -10.09
C VAL A 83 -42.58 16.98 -10.28
N THR A 84 -43.68 17.72 -10.18
CA THR A 84 -45.03 17.24 -10.48
C THR A 84 -45.42 17.64 -11.90
N VAL A 85 -45.76 16.65 -12.73
CA VAL A 85 -46.32 16.86 -14.07
C VAL A 85 -47.80 16.54 -14.02
N THR A 86 -48.64 17.56 -14.03
CA THR A 86 -50.10 17.39 -14.14
C THR A 86 -50.45 16.91 -15.55
N LEU A 87 -51.17 15.79 -15.62
CA LEU A 87 -51.76 15.28 -16.83
C LEU A 87 -53.20 15.80 -16.90
N ASP A 88 -53.53 16.56 -17.94
CA ASP A 88 -54.92 16.96 -18.17
C ASP A 88 -55.80 15.70 -18.29
N THR A 89 -57.00 15.76 -17.70
CA THR A 89 -57.82 14.63 -17.21
C THR A 89 -58.22 13.51 -18.20
N ILE A 90 -57.70 13.45 -19.42
CA ILE A 90 -57.99 12.41 -20.43
C ILE A 90 -56.78 12.15 -21.37
N GLN A 91 -55.62 12.81 -21.19
CA GLN A 91 -54.51 12.65 -22.14
C GLN A 91 -53.84 11.29 -21.98
N GLY A 92 -53.99 10.43 -22.99
CA GLY A 92 -53.31 9.14 -23.07
C GLY A 92 -53.88 8.02 -22.18
N MET A 93 -54.58 8.31 -21.08
CA MET A 93 -54.89 7.26 -20.08
C MET A 93 -56.24 6.57 -20.29
N THR A 94 -57.30 7.27 -20.72
CA THR A 94 -58.65 6.70 -20.87
C THR A 94 -58.79 5.85 -22.14
N PHE A 95 -59.39 4.66 -22.05
CA PHE A 95 -59.37 3.61 -23.09
C PHE A 95 -60.76 2.98 -23.40
N VAL A 96 -60.86 2.19 -24.48
CA VAL A 96 -62.03 1.36 -24.86
C VAL A 96 -61.64 -0.12 -24.90
N ALA A 97 -62.19 -0.93 -23.99
CA ALA A 97 -61.87 -2.35 -23.80
C ALA A 97 -61.82 -3.11 -25.14
N ASN A 98 -60.82 -3.98 -25.30
CA ASN A 98 -60.63 -4.83 -26.48
C ASN A 98 -60.36 -4.08 -27.81
N THR A 99 -59.66 -2.95 -27.78
CA THR A 99 -59.27 -2.19 -28.98
C THR A 99 -57.75 -1.94 -29.02
N VAL A 100 -57.11 -1.99 -30.19
CA VAL A 100 -55.71 -1.58 -30.34
C VAL A 100 -55.64 -0.06 -30.47
N GLU A 101 -54.81 0.60 -29.66
CA GLU A 101 -54.72 2.06 -29.59
C GLU A 101 -53.29 2.58 -29.74
N ASP A 102 -53.12 3.60 -30.60
CA ASP A 102 -51.82 4.18 -30.96
C ASP A 102 -51.50 5.46 -30.15
N SER A 103 -52.52 6.06 -29.54
CA SER A 103 -52.44 7.38 -28.88
C SER A 103 -52.55 7.33 -27.36
N LYS A 104 -52.45 6.12 -26.78
CA LYS A 104 -52.75 5.84 -25.37
C LYS A 104 -51.55 5.26 -24.63
N GLY A 105 -51.46 5.54 -23.34
CA GLY A 105 -50.30 5.30 -22.48
C GLY A 105 -49.23 6.40 -22.57
N LEU A 106 -48.26 6.31 -21.65
CA LEU A 106 -47.21 7.30 -21.46
C LEU A 106 -45.82 6.67 -21.62
N LEU A 107 -44.90 7.49 -22.12
CA LEU A 107 -43.47 7.23 -22.19
C LEU A 107 -42.75 8.33 -21.43
N VAL A 108 -41.83 7.98 -20.53
CA VAL A 108 -40.96 8.96 -19.86
C VAL A 108 -39.52 8.65 -20.22
N ARG A 109 -38.78 9.66 -20.66
CA ARG A 109 -37.35 9.58 -20.95
C ARG A 109 -36.56 10.61 -20.16
N ALA A 110 -35.37 10.25 -19.70
CA ALA A 110 -34.45 11.17 -19.05
C ALA A 110 -33.00 10.92 -19.46
N ASP A 111 -32.16 11.96 -19.38
CA ASP A 111 -30.71 11.88 -19.68
C ASP A 111 -29.88 11.34 -18.49
N TYR A 112 -30.42 11.43 -17.28
CA TYR A 112 -29.94 10.78 -16.07
C TYR A 112 -31.10 10.01 -15.41
N PRO A 113 -30.82 8.96 -14.62
CA PRO A 113 -31.87 8.19 -13.99
C PRO A 113 -32.78 9.06 -13.09
N VAL A 114 -34.09 8.87 -13.24
CA VAL A 114 -35.16 9.52 -12.47
C VAL A 114 -36.07 8.45 -11.88
N GLN A 115 -36.78 8.71 -10.79
CA GLN A 115 -37.89 7.86 -10.34
C GLN A 115 -39.20 8.46 -10.85
N VAL A 116 -40.13 7.62 -11.30
CA VAL A 116 -41.43 8.07 -11.81
C VAL A 116 -42.56 7.33 -11.12
N VAL A 117 -43.47 8.10 -10.54
CA VAL A 117 -44.66 7.59 -9.86
C VAL A 117 -45.88 8.23 -10.49
N TYR A 118 -46.83 7.41 -10.95
CA TYR A 118 -48.14 7.90 -11.36
C TYR A 118 -49.08 7.92 -10.16
N ARG A 119 -49.82 9.02 -10.00
CA ARG A 119 -50.81 9.14 -8.92
C ARG A 119 -52.11 9.79 -9.37
N ASN A 120 -53.22 9.33 -8.81
CA ASN A 120 -54.49 10.05 -8.80
C ASN A 120 -54.68 10.67 -7.41
N THR A 121 -54.82 12.00 -7.36
CA THR A 121 -54.87 12.76 -6.10
C THR A 121 -56.30 13.13 -5.68
N SER A 122 -57.33 12.48 -6.24
CA SER A 122 -58.71 12.81 -5.87
C SER A 122 -58.98 12.55 -4.38
N GLY A 123 -59.80 13.41 -3.76
CA GLY A 123 -60.12 13.28 -2.33
C GLY A 123 -60.97 12.05 -1.97
N ASN A 124 -61.61 11.41 -2.96
CA ASN A 124 -62.51 10.26 -2.74
C ASN A 124 -61.95 8.93 -3.29
N ASN A 125 -60.92 8.98 -4.14
CA ASN A 125 -60.34 7.81 -4.80
C ASN A 125 -58.89 8.10 -5.20
N GLN A 126 -57.93 7.48 -4.51
CA GLN A 126 -56.51 7.68 -4.72
C GLN A 126 -55.90 6.43 -5.32
N CYS A 127 -54.95 6.60 -6.24
CA CYS A 127 -54.16 5.49 -6.76
C CYS A 127 -52.69 5.88 -6.82
N LEU A 128 -51.83 4.88 -6.68
CA LEU A 128 -50.39 5.00 -6.73
C LEU A 128 -49.85 3.86 -7.61
N VAL A 129 -49.19 4.21 -8.71
CA VAL A 129 -48.50 3.24 -9.57
C VAL A 129 -47.02 3.61 -9.62
N PRO A 130 -46.17 2.91 -8.85
CA PRO A 130 -44.73 3.02 -8.96
C PRO A 130 -44.27 2.42 -10.30
N LEU A 131 -43.68 3.23 -11.18
CA LEU A 131 -43.19 2.72 -12.46
C LEU A 131 -41.80 2.09 -12.28
N LYS A 132 -41.62 0.90 -12.86
CA LYS A 132 -40.44 0.05 -12.74
C LYS A 132 -39.44 0.23 -13.89
N GLY A 133 -39.75 1.09 -14.85
CA GLY A 133 -38.90 1.38 -16.01
C GLY A 133 -38.63 0.12 -16.84
N GLN A 134 -37.37 -0.10 -17.22
CA GLN A 134 -36.94 -1.30 -17.93
C GLN A 134 -37.13 -2.59 -17.13
N SER A 135 -37.07 -2.53 -15.79
CA SER A 135 -37.25 -3.72 -14.93
C SER A 135 -38.69 -4.28 -14.96
N GLY A 136 -39.66 -3.48 -15.41
CA GLY A 136 -41.05 -3.91 -15.61
C GLY A 136 -41.34 -4.50 -16.99
N LEU A 137 -40.32 -4.62 -17.87
CA LEU A 137 -40.48 -5.18 -19.20
C LEU A 137 -40.14 -6.67 -19.23
N GLY A 138 -40.95 -7.45 -19.93
CA GLY A 138 -40.69 -8.86 -20.15
C GLY A 138 -41.71 -9.52 -21.06
N THR A 139 -41.66 -10.84 -21.12
CA THR A 139 -42.45 -11.66 -22.05
C THR A 139 -43.49 -12.54 -21.38
N GLU A 140 -43.47 -12.68 -20.06
CA GLU A 140 -44.40 -13.54 -19.33
C GLU A 140 -44.75 -12.93 -17.96
N PHE A 141 -46.03 -12.88 -17.58
CA PHE A 141 -46.49 -12.25 -16.34
C PHE A 141 -47.68 -13.02 -15.72
N ARG A 142 -47.88 -12.81 -14.40
CA ARG A 142 -49.11 -13.17 -13.68
C ARG A 142 -49.76 -11.93 -13.08
N ALA A 143 -51.07 -11.79 -13.20
CA ALA A 143 -51.81 -10.65 -12.64
C ALA A 143 -52.27 -10.89 -11.20
N GLY A 144 -52.22 -9.85 -10.36
CA GLY A 144 -52.62 -9.88 -8.94
C GLY A 144 -53.96 -9.21 -8.62
N SER A 145 -54.81 -8.91 -9.61
CA SER A 145 -55.92 -7.97 -9.43
C SER A 145 -57.17 -8.56 -8.78
N GLN A 146 -57.45 -8.23 -7.52
CA GLN A 146 -58.60 -8.70 -6.73
C GLN A 146 -59.32 -7.58 -5.96
N THR A 147 -60.60 -7.80 -5.65
CA THR A 147 -61.31 -7.16 -4.52
C THR A 147 -62.13 -8.21 -3.75
N ARG A 148 -62.11 -8.20 -2.42
CA ARG A 148 -62.92 -9.12 -1.58
C ARG A 148 -64.27 -8.47 -1.24
N ILE A 149 -65.31 -8.81 -1.99
CA ILE A 149 -66.67 -8.26 -1.81
C ILE A 149 -67.46 -9.13 -0.80
N ARG A 150 -67.94 -8.56 0.31
CA ARG A 150 -69.01 -9.20 1.11
C ARG A 150 -70.29 -9.23 0.27
N GLU A 151 -70.92 -10.40 0.17
CA GLU A 151 -72.22 -10.57 -0.48
C GLU A 151 -73.24 -9.55 0.05
N GLY A 152 -73.58 -8.54 -0.76
CA GLY A 152 -74.64 -7.58 -0.47
C GLY A 152 -74.30 -6.14 -0.87
N SER A 153 -74.81 -5.72 -2.04
CA SER A 153 -75.02 -4.33 -2.47
C SER A 153 -73.92 -3.53 -3.17
N TYR A 154 -73.04 -4.17 -3.96
CA TYR A 154 -72.34 -3.46 -5.04
C TYR A 154 -72.77 -4.02 -6.41
N GLY A 155 -73.12 -3.10 -7.32
CA GLY A 155 -73.70 -3.42 -8.63
C GLY A 155 -72.65 -3.91 -9.62
N ALA A 156 -73.10 -4.47 -10.74
CA ALA A 156 -72.33 -5.07 -11.83
C ALA A 156 -71.37 -4.12 -12.61
N ASN A 157 -70.61 -3.27 -11.93
CA ASN A 157 -69.80 -2.19 -12.51
C ASN A 157 -68.37 -2.08 -11.96
N ASP A 158 -67.95 -2.97 -11.06
CA ASP A 158 -66.59 -3.01 -10.51
C ASP A 158 -65.70 -3.88 -11.40
N LEU A 159 -64.83 -3.22 -12.18
CA LEU A 159 -64.13 -3.85 -13.31
C LEU A 159 -62.63 -3.90 -13.06
N HIS A 160 -62.08 -5.10 -13.05
CA HIS A 160 -60.63 -5.34 -13.04
C HIS A 160 -60.11 -5.35 -14.46
N PHE A 161 -58.90 -4.83 -14.67
CA PHE A 161 -58.30 -4.74 -15.99
C PHE A 161 -56.86 -5.25 -16.03
N ILE A 162 -56.44 -5.64 -17.23
CA ILE A 162 -55.05 -5.88 -17.61
C ILE A 162 -54.78 -5.01 -18.83
N SER A 163 -53.74 -4.19 -18.77
CA SER A 163 -53.33 -3.26 -19.82
C SER A 163 -51.90 -3.54 -20.24
N VAL A 164 -51.66 -3.62 -21.54
CA VAL A 164 -50.34 -3.93 -22.12
C VAL A 164 -49.90 -2.84 -23.09
N MET A 165 -48.58 -2.61 -23.16
CA MET A 165 -47.94 -1.72 -24.14
C MET A 165 -46.75 -2.43 -24.79
N ALA A 166 -46.67 -2.39 -26.12
CA ALA A 166 -45.58 -3.01 -26.87
C ALA A 166 -44.35 -2.09 -27.01
N THR A 167 -43.15 -2.66 -26.86
CA THR A 167 -41.89 -1.93 -27.02
C THR A 167 -41.32 -2.00 -28.44
N GLN A 168 -41.82 -2.95 -29.25
CA GLN A 168 -41.33 -3.28 -30.59
C GLN A 168 -42.49 -3.52 -31.58
N ASN A 169 -42.20 -3.44 -32.87
CA ASN A 169 -43.17 -3.74 -33.92
C ASN A 169 -43.49 -5.24 -34.01
N ASN A 170 -44.69 -5.58 -34.47
CA ASN A 170 -45.15 -6.97 -34.65
C ASN A 170 -44.95 -7.83 -33.39
N THR A 171 -45.36 -7.32 -32.23
CA THR A 171 -45.34 -8.01 -30.94
C THR A 171 -46.64 -8.79 -30.77
N HIS A 172 -46.57 -10.10 -30.60
CA HIS A 172 -47.72 -10.98 -30.40
C HIS A 172 -47.93 -11.20 -28.92
N VAL A 173 -49.12 -10.91 -28.40
CA VAL A 173 -49.45 -11.04 -26.98
C VAL A 173 -50.67 -11.94 -26.82
N THR A 174 -50.60 -12.85 -25.85
CA THR A 174 -51.68 -13.72 -25.41
C THR A 174 -52.03 -13.39 -23.97
N ILE A 175 -53.30 -13.11 -23.68
CA ILE A 175 -53.81 -12.89 -22.33
C ILE A 175 -54.85 -13.97 -22.03
N THR A 176 -54.61 -14.78 -21.00
CA THR A 176 -55.49 -15.87 -20.58
C THR A 176 -56.01 -15.60 -19.17
N ALA A 177 -57.33 -15.53 -19.03
CA ALA A 177 -58.01 -15.38 -17.75
C ALA A 177 -57.82 -16.63 -16.88
N PRO A 178 -57.89 -16.51 -15.54
CA PRO A 178 -57.91 -17.66 -14.64
C PRO A 178 -59.18 -18.50 -14.87
N ARG A 179 -59.17 -19.74 -14.35
CA ARG A 179 -60.27 -20.70 -14.50
C ARG A 179 -61.60 -20.06 -14.04
N GLU A 180 -62.65 -20.24 -14.82
CA GLU A 180 -64.02 -19.74 -14.54
C GLU A 180 -64.23 -18.22 -14.71
N VAL A 181 -63.21 -17.48 -15.18
CA VAL A 181 -63.31 -16.05 -15.52
C VAL A 181 -63.30 -15.86 -17.05
N VAL A 182 -64.13 -14.92 -17.53
CA VAL A 182 -64.13 -14.48 -18.94
C VAL A 182 -63.94 -12.97 -19.02
N PHE A 183 -63.25 -12.54 -20.08
CA PHE A 183 -63.12 -11.13 -20.42
C PHE A 183 -64.42 -10.58 -21.00
N PHE A 184 -64.56 -9.26 -20.96
CA PHE A 184 -65.59 -8.54 -21.70
C PHE A 184 -65.60 -9.00 -23.17
N GLY A 185 -66.78 -9.34 -23.69
CA GLY A 185 -66.93 -9.98 -25.01
C GLY A 185 -66.94 -11.51 -25.00
N GLY A 186 -66.80 -12.16 -23.83
CA GLY A 186 -67.07 -13.59 -23.61
C GLY A 186 -65.90 -14.54 -23.86
N ALA A 187 -64.71 -14.03 -24.19
CA ALA A 187 -63.52 -14.86 -24.38
C ALA A 187 -62.75 -15.05 -23.06
N SER A 188 -62.24 -16.26 -22.80
CA SER A 188 -61.30 -16.53 -21.70
C SER A 188 -59.83 -16.31 -22.10
N THR A 189 -59.55 -16.21 -23.40
CA THR A 189 -58.22 -15.98 -23.97
C THR A 189 -58.30 -14.96 -25.09
N VAL A 190 -57.36 -14.02 -25.11
CA VAL A 190 -57.25 -12.95 -26.11
C VAL A 190 -55.88 -13.00 -26.76
N ASN A 191 -55.85 -13.02 -28.09
CA ASN A 191 -54.62 -12.97 -28.89
C ASN A 191 -54.61 -11.68 -29.70
N ILE A 192 -53.54 -10.89 -29.59
CA ILE A 192 -53.42 -9.58 -30.25
C ILE A 192 -52.01 -9.35 -30.78
N THR A 193 -51.90 -8.60 -31.87
CA THR A 193 -50.62 -8.14 -32.44
C THR A 193 -50.53 -6.63 -32.32
N LEU A 194 -49.44 -6.16 -31.72
CA LEU A 194 -49.16 -4.74 -31.47
C LEU A 194 -47.89 -4.29 -32.18
N ASN A 195 -47.95 -3.11 -32.77
CA ASN A 195 -46.77 -2.37 -33.18
C ASN A 195 -46.16 -1.61 -32.02
N LYS A 196 -44.95 -1.08 -32.21
CA LYS A 196 -44.23 -0.33 -31.19
C LYS A 196 -45.10 0.82 -30.66
N HIS A 197 -45.20 0.91 -29.35
CA HIS A 197 -46.01 1.83 -28.56
C HIS A 197 -47.53 1.64 -28.65
N GLN A 198 -48.04 0.73 -29.47
CA GLN A 198 -49.47 0.40 -29.42
C GLN A 198 -49.81 -0.26 -28.08
N THR A 199 -51.04 -0.01 -27.65
CA THR A 199 -51.57 -0.49 -26.37
C THR A 199 -52.84 -1.28 -26.56
N TYR A 200 -53.11 -2.17 -25.60
CA TYR A 200 -54.32 -2.99 -25.58
C TYR A 200 -54.70 -3.28 -24.13
N LEU A 201 -56.00 -3.19 -23.81
CA LEU A 201 -56.50 -3.46 -22.46
C LEU A 201 -57.74 -4.35 -22.51
N VAL A 202 -57.75 -5.34 -21.62
CA VAL A 202 -58.87 -6.24 -21.37
C VAL A 202 -59.43 -6.00 -19.96
N ARG A 203 -60.70 -6.33 -19.77
CA ARG A 203 -61.38 -6.27 -18.47
C ARG A 203 -62.25 -7.49 -18.23
N ASN A 204 -62.57 -7.80 -16.99
CA ASN A 204 -63.54 -8.85 -16.65
C ASN A 204 -64.96 -8.53 -17.18
N ALA A 205 -65.76 -9.56 -17.46
CA ALA A 205 -67.18 -9.44 -17.78
C ALA A 205 -68.02 -9.19 -16.50
N THR A 206 -69.20 -8.57 -16.61
CA THR A 206 -70.07 -8.27 -15.45
C THR A 206 -71.32 -9.15 -15.40
N SER A 207 -71.85 -9.39 -14.19
CA SER A 207 -73.01 -10.26 -13.93
C SER A 207 -74.37 -9.67 -14.34
N ALA A 208 -74.47 -8.39 -14.73
CA ALA A 208 -75.71 -7.78 -15.22
C ALA A 208 -75.79 -7.83 -16.76
N GLY A 209 -76.01 -9.04 -17.29
CA GLY A 209 -76.32 -9.25 -18.71
C GLY A 209 -75.81 -10.56 -19.27
N ASP A 210 -74.70 -11.08 -18.75
CA ASP A 210 -73.90 -12.09 -19.46
C ASP A 210 -73.62 -13.38 -18.65
N GLY A 211 -74.44 -13.68 -17.63
CA GLY A 211 -74.54 -15.03 -17.04
C GLY A 211 -73.43 -15.50 -16.08
N ALA A 212 -72.62 -14.61 -15.49
CA ALA A 212 -71.59 -14.98 -14.51
C ALA A 212 -72.06 -14.88 -13.03
N ASP A 213 -71.66 -15.85 -12.20
CA ASP A 213 -71.94 -15.94 -10.76
C ASP A 213 -71.17 -14.86 -9.97
N ASN A 214 -71.74 -14.43 -8.85
CA ASN A 214 -71.34 -13.27 -8.05
C ASN A 214 -70.09 -13.52 -7.18
N LYS A 215 -69.34 -14.59 -7.46
CA LYS A 215 -68.17 -15.05 -6.67
C LYS A 215 -66.82 -14.90 -7.41
N THR A 216 -66.80 -14.39 -8.64
CA THR A 216 -65.66 -14.47 -9.56
C THR A 216 -65.32 -13.16 -10.31
N ASN A 217 -65.45 -12.00 -9.66
CA ASN A 217 -65.09 -10.70 -10.25
C ASN A 217 -63.62 -10.31 -9.96
N ASN A 218 -62.65 -11.10 -10.40
CA ASN A 218 -61.23 -10.73 -10.30
C ASN A 218 -60.41 -11.31 -11.47
N LEU A 219 -59.21 -10.77 -11.71
CA LEU A 219 -58.29 -11.24 -12.75
C LEU A 219 -57.05 -11.90 -12.16
N VAL A 220 -57.10 -12.32 -10.88
CA VAL A 220 -55.95 -12.88 -10.17
C VAL A 220 -55.51 -14.19 -10.80
N GLY A 221 -54.21 -14.36 -11.02
CA GLY A 221 -53.64 -15.54 -11.65
C GLY A 221 -53.70 -15.53 -13.18
N SER A 222 -54.29 -14.50 -13.81
CA SER A 222 -54.29 -14.35 -15.28
C SER A 222 -52.87 -14.46 -15.82
N HIS A 223 -52.69 -15.19 -16.91
CA HIS A 223 -51.41 -15.41 -17.58
C HIS A 223 -51.29 -14.48 -18.77
N ILE A 224 -50.17 -13.77 -18.87
CA ILE A 224 -49.87 -12.88 -19.99
C ILE A 224 -48.56 -13.32 -20.62
N GLU A 225 -48.58 -13.63 -21.90
CA GLU A 225 -47.41 -14.09 -22.66
C GLU A 225 -47.19 -13.22 -23.89
N SER A 226 -45.93 -13.06 -24.30
CA SER A 226 -45.55 -12.28 -25.48
C SER A 226 -44.28 -12.81 -26.12
N ASP A 227 -44.14 -12.68 -27.44
CA ASP A 227 -42.91 -13.03 -28.17
C ASP A 227 -41.79 -11.99 -28.01
N LYS A 228 -42.12 -10.78 -27.54
CA LYS A 228 -41.20 -9.65 -27.33
C LYS A 228 -41.52 -8.90 -26.03
N PRO A 229 -40.56 -8.12 -25.48
CA PRO A 229 -40.79 -7.37 -24.25
C PRO A 229 -41.98 -6.41 -24.33
N ILE A 230 -42.89 -6.51 -23.35
CA ILE A 230 -44.04 -5.63 -23.14
C ILE A 230 -44.03 -5.06 -21.72
N ALA A 231 -44.69 -3.92 -21.53
CA ALA A 231 -45.05 -3.42 -20.20
C ALA A 231 -46.48 -3.83 -19.87
N VAL A 232 -46.73 -4.24 -18.63
CA VAL A 232 -48.06 -4.69 -18.18
C VAL A 232 -48.47 -3.98 -16.89
N ILE A 233 -49.70 -3.47 -16.84
CA ILE A 233 -50.34 -2.93 -15.63
C ILE A 233 -51.63 -3.70 -15.37
N SER A 234 -51.92 -3.98 -14.10
CA SER A 234 -53.20 -4.56 -13.70
C SER A 234 -53.73 -3.87 -12.44
N GLY A 235 -55.05 -3.82 -12.31
CA GLY A 235 -55.72 -3.19 -11.18
C GLY A 235 -57.24 -3.15 -11.33
N GLY A 236 -57.90 -2.59 -10.33
CA GLY A 236 -59.35 -2.41 -10.27
C GLY A 236 -59.81 -0.98 -10.63
N GLN A 237 -61.01 -0.85 -11.19
CA GLN A 237 -61.66 0.44 -11.43
C GLN A 237 -62.66 0.76 -10.32
N HIS A 238 -62.52 1.91 -9.65
CA HIS A 238 -63.64 2.54 -8.91
C HIS A 238 -63.83 4.04 -9.18
N LEU A 239 -63.70 4.49 -10.44
CA LEU A 239 -64.03 5.86 -10.87
C LEU A 239 -65.53 6.08 -11.20
N ARG A 240 -66.47 5.43 -10.49
CA ARG A 240 -67.91 5.64 -10.74
C ARG A 240 -68.63 6.26 -9.54
N TYR A 241 -69.32 7.35 -9.83
CA TYR A 241 -70.34 8.01 -9.01
C TYR A 241 -71.18 7.00 -8.21
N VAL A 242 -70.95 6.92 -6.90
CA VAL A 242 -71.93 6.43 -5.94
C VAL A 242 -72.25 7.59 -5.01
N ASN A 243 -73.54 7.87 -4.83
CA ASN A 243 -74.05 8.87 -3.90
C ASN A 243 -73.75 8.53 -2.41
N SER A 244 -72.72 7.72 -2.15
CA SER A 244 -72.25 7.25 -0.85
C SER A 244 -70.77 6.82 -0.92
N GLY A 245 -69.87 7.80 -0.99
CA GLY A 245 -68.61 7.81 -0.22
C GLY A 245 -67.38 7.04 -0.72
N ASN A 246 -67.45 5.75 -1.06
CA ASN A 246 -66.27 4.90 -0.86
C ASN A 246 -65.87 4.09 -2.11
N ALA A 247 -64.63 4.28 -2.60
CA ALA A 247 -64.10 3.63 -3.79
C ALA A 247 -62.55 3.53 -3.74
N ASP A 248 -62.00 2.37 -4.11
CA ASP A 248 -60.57 2.05 -4.07
C ASP A 248 -59.94 1.96 -5.48
N ALA A 249 -58.65 2.22 -5.63
CA ALA A 249 -57.90 2.02 -6.85
C ALA A 249 -56.50 1.46 -6.57
N GLY A 250 -56.42 0.20 -6.15
CA GLY A 250 -55.19 -0.59 -6.21
C GLY A 250 -54.79 -0.90 -7.66
N ILE A 251 -53.64 -0.37 -8.10
CA ILE A 251 -53.07 -0.60 -9.44
C ILE A 251 -51.56 -0.84 -9.28
N ASP A 252 -51.02 -1.81 -10.02
CA ASP A 252 -49.58 -2.04 -10.05
C ASP A 252 -49.07 -2.31 -11.46
N GLN A 253 -47.84 -1.88 -11.72
CA GLN A 253 -47.07 -2.35 -12.87
C GLN A 253 -46.52 -3.74 -12.56
N LEU A 254 -46.94 -4.73 -13.34
CA LEU A 254 -46.49 -6.10 -13.14
C LEU A 254 -45.01 -6.27 -13.51
N VAL A 255 -44.41 -7.29 -12.93
CA VAL A 255 -43.04 -7.72 -13.21
C VAL A 255 -43.07 -9.08 -13.88
N PRO A 256 -42.16 -9.37 -14.81
CA PRO A 256 -42.22 -10.61 -15.54
C PRO A 256 -41.74 -11.82 -14.71
N VAL A 257 -42.29 -13.00 -15.02
CA VAL A 257 -41.91 -14.31 -14.47
C VAL A 257 -40.45 -14.62 -14.80
N HIS A 258 -40.07 -14.39 -16.05
CA HIS A 258 -38.71 -14.56 -16.56
C HIS A 258 -38.14 -13.19 -16.94
N SER A 259 -37.36 -12.61 -16.03
CA SER A 259 -36.63 -11.35 -16.27
C SER A 259 -35.15 -11.66 -16.50
N GLU A 260 -34.54 -11.07 -17.53
CA GLU A 260 -33.07 -10.99 -17.66
C GLU A 260 -32.45 -10.07 -16.56
N TYR A 261 -33.28 -9.30 -15.86
CA TYR A 261 -32.96 -8.45 -14.70
C TYR A 261 -33.45 -9.13 -13.41
N TYR A 262 -32.91 -10.33 -13.17
CA TYR A 262 -33.30 -11.32 -12.17
C TYR A 262 -33.82 -10.77 -10.82
N GLU A 263 -35.01 -11.23 -10.44
CA GLU A 263 -35.56 -11.32 -9.06
C GLU A 263 -36.36 -10.15 -8.48
N ILE A 264 -37.41 -9.73 -9.20
CA ILE A 264 -38.53 -9.03 -8.55
C ILE A 264 -39.49 -10.03 -7.89
N ILE A 265 -39.74 -11.16 -8.56
CA ILE A 265 -40.31 -12.34 -7.92
C ILE A 265 -39.20 -13.15 -7.26
N GLY A 266 -39.34 -13.35 -5.97
CA GLY A 266 -38.46 -14.15 -5.15
C GLY A 266 -39.27 -15.14 -4.33
N ASN A 267 -38.70 -15.56 -3.22
CA ASN A 267 -39.33 -16.56 -2.38
C ASN A 267 -39.37 -16.18 -0.90
N GLN A 268 -38.89 -15.00 -0.53
CA GLN A 268 -39.01 -14.42 0.80
C GLN A 268 -39.53 -12.99 0.70
N TYR A 269 -40.51 -12.66 1.54
CA TYR A 269 -41.21 -11.38 1.55
C TYR A 269 -41.49 -10.96 2.98
N ILE A 270 -41.45 -9.66 3.24
CA ILE A 270 -41.88 -9.09 4.51
C ILE A 270 -43.06 -8.18 4.23
N LEU A 271 -44.19 -8.49 4.83
CA LEU A 271 -45.39 -7.65 4.80
C LEU A 271 -45.55 -6.98 6.15
N VAL A 272 -46.19 -5.83 6.15
CA VAL A 272 -46.41 -5.06 7.37
C VAL A 272 -47.88 -4.68 7.43
N ARG A 273 -48.51 -4.87 8.60
CA ARG A 273 -49.92 -4.52 8.79
C ARG A 273 -50.17 -3.03 8.56
N GLY A 274 -51.20 -2.72 7.77
CA GLY A 274 -51.66 -1.38 7.47
C GLY A 274 -52.49 -0.76 8.60
N GLY A 275 -52.42 0.57 8.68
CA GLY A 275 -52.81 1.35 9.85
C GLY A 275 -54.23 1.88 9.95
N THR A 276 -55.19 1.38 9.17
CA THR A 276 -56.49 2.06 9.06
C THR A 276 -57.51 1.58 10.09
N GLU A 277 -58.03 2.52 10.88
CA GLU A 277 -59.07 2.30 11.88
C GLU A 277 -60.37 1.80 11.23
N SER A 278 -60.89 0.66 11.72
CA SER A 278 -62.35 0.49 11.76
C SER A 278 -62.80 0.90 13.16
N GLN A 279 -63.86 1.70 13.27
CA GLN A 279 -64.57 1.97 14.54
C GLN A 279 -65.10 0.69 15.26
N SER A 280 -64.78 -0.51 14.73
CA SER A 280 -65.27 -1.82 15.17
C SER A 280 -64.17 -2.86 15.46
N GLY A 281 -62.88 -2.50 15.42
CA GLY A 281 -61.80 -3.37 15.92
C GLY A 281 -61.35 -4.53 15.03
N THR A 282 -61.71 -4.60 13.74
CA THR A 282 -61.22 -5.66 12.83
C THR A 282 -60.70 -5.08 11.50
N SER A 283 -59.37 -5.06 11.30
CA SER A 283 -58.77 -4.80 9.98
C SER A 283 -58.84 -6.07 9.12
N THR A 284 -58.82 -5.93 7.79
CA THR A 284 -58.86 -7.05 6.85
C THR A 284 -57.64 -7.04 5.94
N ASP A 285 -56.45 -6.84 6.49
CA ASP A 285 -55.22 -6.93 5.70
C ASP A 285 -54.92 -8.40 5.40
N TYR A 286 -54.49 -8.67 4.18
CA TYR A 286 -54.14 -10.02 3.76
C TYR A 286 -53.06 -10.01 2.68
N ALA A 287 -52.35 -11.13 2.60
CA ALA A 287 -51.44 -11.43 1.51
C ALA A 287 -52.19 -12.22 0.43
N LEU A 288 -52.01 -11.80 -0.82
CA LEU A 288 -52.36 -12.56 -2.02
C LEU A 288 -51.09 -13.19 -2.59
N ILE A 289 -51.03 -14.51 -2.61
CA ILE A 289 -49.85 -15.25 -3.03
C ILE A 289 -50.21 -16.03 -4.30
N VAL A 290 -49.58 -15.71 -5.42
CA VAL A 290 -49.81 -16.36 -6.71
C VAL A 290 -48.58 -17.19 -7.07
N GLY A 291 -48.74 -18.50 -7.28
CA GLY A 291 -47.64 -19.38 -7.68
C GLY A 291 -47.08 -18.97 -9.04
N ALA A 292 -45.77 -18.77 -9.16
CA ALA A 292 -45.14 -18.64 -10.48
C ALA A 292 -44.78 -20.01 -11.08
N TYR A 293 -44.60 -21.02 -10.22
CA TYR A 293 -44.22 -22.39 -10.57
C TYR A 293 -45.12 -23.41 -9.84
N ASP A 294 -45.20 -24.62 -10.40
CA ASP A 294 -45.99 -25.72 -9.82
C ASP A 294 -45.43 -26.19 -8.46
N ASN A 295 -46.30 -26.76 -7.62
CA ASN A 295 -45.94 -27.28 -6.29
C ASN A 295 -45.24 -26.26 -5.36
N THR A 296 -45.57 -24.97 -5.49
CA THR A 296 -45.04 -23.90 -4.63
C THR A 296 -45.64 -24.03 -3.22
N LYS A 297 -44.81 -24.34 -2.22
CA LYS A 297 -45.21 -24.42 -0.81
C LYS A 297 -45.09 -23.06 -0.14
N VAL A 298 -46.07 -22.67 0.67
CA VAL A 298 -46.13 -21.38 1.38
C VAL A 298 -45.90 -21.57 2.88
N PHE A 299 -45.05 -20.74 3.48
CA PHE A 299 -44.73 -20.73 4.91
C PHE A 299 -44.91 -19.30 5.47
N ILE A 300 -45.28 -19.19 6.75
CA ILE A 300 -45.54 -17.91 7.41
C ILE A 300 -44.76 -17.85 8.73
N ASN A 301 -44.10 -16.73 9.00
CA ASN A 301 -43.40 -16.41 10.26
C ASN A 301 -42.38 -17.49 10.70
N GLY A 302 -41.66 -18.08 9.73
CA GLY A 302 -40.64 -19.10 9.97
C GLY A 302 -41.18 -20.46 10.42
N ILE A 303 -42.49 -20.70 10.32
CA ILE A 303 -43.09 -22.02 10.62
C ILE A 303 -42.61 -23.04 9.57
N SER A 304 -42.07 -24.18 10.02
CA SER A 304 -41.47 -25.20 9.15
C SER A 304 -42.46 -26.08 8.37
N THR A 305 -43.74 -26.03 8.74
CA THR A 305 -44.82 -26.75 8.04
C THR A 305 -45.52 -25.80 7.08
N PRO A 306 -45.69 -26.15 5.79
CA PRO A 306 -46.33 -25.26 4.85
C PRO A 306 -47.81 -25.09 5.18
N VAL A 307 -48.31 -23.85 5.11
CA VAL A 307 -49.72 -23.52 5.32
C VAL A 307 -50.56 -23.75 4.06
N ALA A 308 -49.91 -23.81 2.89
CA ALA A 308 -50.53 -24.12 1.60
C ALA A 308 -49.51 -24.70 0.61
N THR A 309 -50.01 -25.33 -0.45
CA THR A 309 -49.25 -25.71 -1.65
C THR A 309 -50.11 -25.34 -2.86
N ILE A 310 -49.55 -24.56 -3.78
CA ILE A 310 -50.24 -24.00 -4.94
C ILE A 310 -49.45 -24.26 -6.22
N ASP A 311 -50.15 -24.46 -7.33
CA ASP A 311 -49.54 -24.60 -8.65
C ASP A 311 -49.36 -23.26 -9.39
N ALA A 312 -48.74 -23.26 -10.57
CA ALA A 312 -48.51 -22.03 -11.32
C ALA A 312 -49.83 -21.34 -11.72
N GLY A 313 -49.99 -20.08 -11.32
CA GLY A 313 -51.22 -19.29 -11.53
C GLY A 313 -52.32 -19.56 -10.50
N GLU A 314 -52.18 -20.54 -9.61
CA GLU A 314 -53.07 -20.71 -8.48
C GLU A 314 -52.78 -19.68 -7.38
N VAL A 315 -53.79 -19.37 -6.57
CA VAL A 315 -53.77 -18.29 -5.59
C VAL A 315 -54.02 -18.85 -4.19
N PHE A 316 -53.22 -18.42 -3.23
CA PHE A 316 -53.46 -18.62 -1.81
C PHE A 316 -53.62 -17.26 -1.09
N GLU A 317 -54.70 -17.13 -0.34
CA GLU A 317 -54.98 -15.94 0.47
C GLU A 317 -54.63 -16.19 1.93
N TYR A 318 -53.86 -15.28 2.55
CA TYR A 318 -53.52 -15.35 3.97
C TYR A 318 -53.93 -14.07 4.70
N ILE A 319 -54.92 -14.17 5.59
CA ILE A 319 -55.39 -13.05 6.42
C ILE A 319 -54.37 -12.76 7.51
N LEU A 320 -53.91 -11.51 7.63
CA LEU A 320 -53.01 -11.08 8.68
C LEU A 320 -53.79 -10.97 10.01
N PRO A 321 -53.52 -11.83 11.01
CA PRO A 321 -54.30 -11.84 12.26
C PRO A 321 -54.07 -10.57 13.07
N GLY A 322 -55.10 -10.14 13.83
CA GLY A 322 -54.99 -9.13 14.89
C GLY A 322 -55.89 -7.89 14.74
N GLY A 323 -55.61 -6.79 15.47
CA GLY A 323 -56.46 -5.60 15.60
C GLY A 323 -55.81 -4.25 15.22
N PRO A 324 -56.54 -3.13 15.35
CA PRO A 324 -56.07 -1.79 14.96
C PRO A 324 -54.86 -1.24 15.72
N GLU A 325 -54.54 -1.80 16.89
CA GLU A 325 -53.35 -1.41 17.68
C GLU A 325 -52.06 -2.07 17.18
N GLU A 326 -52.14 -2.96 16.19
CA GLU A 326 -51.01 -3.74 15.65
C GLU A 326 -50.52 -3.20 14.30
N ILE A 327 -50.64 -1.89 14.08
CA ILE A 327 -50.05 -1.20 12.92
C ILE A 327 -48.54 -1.42 12.93
N GLY A 328 -47.96 -1.69 11.77
CA GLY A 328 -46.51 -1.87 11.69
C GLY A 328 -46.03 -3.27 12.06
N VAL A 329 -46.93 -4.18 12.47
CA VAL A 329 -46.56 -5.57 12.80
C VAL A 329 -46.13 -6.32 11.54
N PRO A 330 -44.89 -6.84 11.49
CA PRO A 330 -44.37 -7.52 10.31
C PRO A 330 -44.71 -9.01 10.28
N TYR A 331 -44.88 -9.52 9.05
CA TYR A 331 -45.08 -10.94 8.73
C TYR A 331 -44.05 -11.38 7.69
N LEU A 332 -43.37 -12.49 7.98
CA LEU A 332 -42.50 -13.14 7.01
C LEU A 332 -43.33 -14.13 6.18
N ILE A 333 -43.29 -13.99 4.86
CA ILE A 333 -43.86 -14.97 3.92
C ILE A 333 -42.71 -15.60 3.17
N GLU A 334 -42.60 -16.92 3.27
CA GLU A 334 -41.60 -17.71 2.53
C GLU A 334 -42.29 -18.71 1.62
N THR A 335 -41.65 -19.01 0.50
CA THR A 335 -42.14 -19.97 -0.49
C THR A 335 -41.03 -20.91 -0.93
N SER A 336 -41.35 -22.15 -1.30
CA SER A 336 -40.33 -23.09 -1.78
C SER A 336 -39.82 -22.78 -3.19
N GLU A 337 -40.65 -22.13 -3.99
CA GLU A 337 -40.39 -21.68 -5.36
C GLU A 337 -40.81 -20.22 -5.49
N LYS A 338 -40.40 -19.52 -6.55
CA LYS A 338 -40.74 -18.10 -6.70
C LYS A 338 -42.26 -17.91 -6.82
N ALA A 339 -42.75 -16.86 -6.20
CA ALA A 339 -44.18 -16.51 -6.22
C ALA A 339 -44.35 -15.01 -6.48
N PHE A 340 -45.58 -14.58 -6.77
CA PHE A 340 -45.96 -13.18 -6.65
C PHE A 340 -46.66 -13.01 -5.31
N VAL A 341 -46.29 -11.98 -4.56
CA VAL A 341 -46.94 -11.65 -3.30
C VAL A 341 -47.45 -10.23 -3.39
N TYR A 342 -48.74 -10.04 -3.15
CA TYR A 342 -49.37 -8.73 -3.07
C TYR A 342 -49.88 -8.50 -1.66
N HIS A 343 -49.65 -7.30 -1.14
CA HIS A 343 -50.25 -6.86 0.10
C HIS A 343 -51.53 -6.13 -0.26
N VAL A 344 -52.65 -6.61 0.28
CA VAL A 344 -53.93 -5.93 0.19
C VAL A 344 -54.27 -5.41 1.58
N SER A 345 -54.36 -4.09 1.69
CA SER A 345 -54.76 -3.40 2.92
C SER A 345 -56.24 -3.07 2.87
N GLY A 346 -56.97 -3.21 3.97
CA GLY A 346 -58.42 -3.01 3.95
C GLY A 346 -59.12 -2.84 5.30
N LEU A 347 -60.30 -2.20 5.22
CA LEU A 347 -61.31 -2.14 6.26
C LEU A 347 -62.42 -3.17 5.98
N ARG A 348 -63.21 -3.53 7.01
CA ARG A 348 -64.31 -4.54 6.99
C ARG A 348 -65.25 -4.51 5.76
N GLN A 349 -65.34 -3.40 5.01
CA GLN A 349 -66.19 -3.22 3.84
C GLN A 349 -65.49 -2.58 2.61
N HIS A 350 -64.23 -2.17 2.73
CA HIS A 350 -63.51 -1.43 1.69
C HIS A 350 -62.04 -1.85 1.66
N GLU A 351 -61.55 -2.17 0.46
CA GLU A 351 -60.13 -2.22 0.23
C GLU A 351 -59.58 -0.77 0.24
N VAL A 352 -58.36 -0.59 0.74
CA VAL A 352 -57.65 0.70 0.85
C VAL A 352 -56.41 0.69 -0.05
N GLY A 353 -56.18 -0.40 -0.78
CA GLY A 353 -55.08 -0.50 -1.73
C GLY A 353 -54.45 -1.90 -1.80
N MET A 354 -53.85 -2.16 -2.95
CA MET A 354 -53.14 -3.39 -3.26
C MET A 354 -51.86 -3.07 -4.02
N SER A 355 -50.75 -3.68 -3.60
CA SER A 355 -49.44 -3.55 -4.26
C SER A 355 -48.70 -4.86 -4.23
N ALA A 356 -47.94 -5.13 -5.30
CA ALA A 356 -46.90 -6.15 -5.26
C ALA A 356 -45.90 -5.79 -4.16
N VAL A 357 -45.60 -6.78 -3.33
CA VAL A 357 -44.67 -6.69 -2.22
C VAL A 357 -43.29 -7.03 -2.76
N PRO A 358 -42.28 -6.23 -2.42
CA PRO A 358 -40.96 -6.56 -2.85
C PRO A 358 -40.41 -7.82 -2.17
N SER A 359 -39.73 -8.70 -2.90
CA SER A 359 -38.97 -9.78 -2.27
C SER A 359 -37.73 -9.24 -1.59
N ILE A 360 -37.45 -9.70 -0.37
CA ILE A 360 -36.32 -9.21 0.44
C ILE A 360 -34.95 -9.78 0.01
N ASN A 361 -34.95 -10.75 -0.90
CA ASN A 361 -33.71 -11.35 -1.42
C ASN A 361 -33.02 -10.36 -2.36
N CYS A 362 -32.11 -9.56 -1.83
CA CYS A 362 -31.26 -8.62 -2.58
C CYS A 362 -32.05 -7.62 -3.45
N THR A 363 -33.09 -7.02 -2.88
CA THR A 363 -33.74 -5.88 -3.52
C THR A 363 -33.99 -4.77 -2.50
N GLY A 364 -34.08 -3.52 -2.95
CA GLY A 364 -34.24 -2.37 -2.06
C GLY A 364 -33.65 -1.09 -2.64
N SER A 365 -33.58 -0.07 -1.80
CA SER A 365 -33.03 1.26 -2.09
C SER A 365 -32.26 1.73 -0.88
N ASN A 366 -31.27 2.59 -1.03
CA ASN A 366 -30.68 3.29 0.11
C ASN A 366 -30.89 4.82 0.06
N TYR A 367 -31.53 5.29 -1.00
CA TYR A 367 -32.04 6.64 -1.17
C TYR A 367 -33.40 6.59 -1.87
N LEU A 368 -34.41 7.24 -1.29
CA LEU A 368 -35.70 7.50 -1.93
C LEU A 368 -36.18 8.90 -1.61
N GLU A 369 -36.88 9.50 -2.57
CA GLU A 369 -37.44 10.84 -2.46
C GLU A 369 -38.82 10.86 -3.12
N PHE A 370 -39.83 11.29 -2.38
CA PHE A 370 -41.20 11.40 -2.88
C PHE A 370 -41.97 12.54 -2.20
N VAL A 371 -43.08 12.93 -2.81
CA VAL A 371 -44.00 13.95 -2.28
C VAL A 371 -45.19 13.22 -1.68
N ARG A 372 -45.50 13.52 -0.42
CA ARG A 372 -46.68 12.97 0.25
C ARG A 372 -47.97 13.34 -0.47
N PHE A 373 -49.02 12.57 -0.24
CA PHE A 373 -50.34 12.92 -0.76
C PHE A 373 -50.97 14.01 0.12
N GLY A 374 -51.41 15.10 -0.49
CA GLY A 374 -52.08 16.19 0.20
C GLY A 374 -53.48 15.77 0.69
N GLY A 375 -53.89 16.28 1.86
CA GLY A 375 -55.26 16.16 2.36
C GLY A 375 -55.60 14.88 3.14
N ASN A 376 -54.69 13.91 3.26
CA ASN A 376 -54.86 12.66 4.03
C ASN A 376 -53.61 12.33 4.86
N ASP A 377 -53.76 11.44 5.85
CA ASP A 377 -52.62 10.86 6.57
C ASP A 377 -51.88 9.86 5.69
N ASN A 378 -50.55 9.90 5.75
CA ASN A 378 -49.67 8.99 5.01
C ASN A 378 -49.02 8.05 6.04
N TYR A 379 -49.15 6.74 5.88
CA TYR A 379 -48.43 5.76 6.69
C TYR A 379 -47.25 5.24 5.91
N ILE A 380 -46.05 5.39 6.48
CA ILE A 380 -44.79 5.01 5.84
C ILE A 380 -44.25 3.80 6.59
N HIS A 381 -43.99 2.73 5.84
CA HIS A 381 -43.44 1.48 6.34
C HIS A 381 -42.07 1.28 5.72
N ILE A 382 -41.02 1.27 6.55
CA ILE A 382 -39.66 0.98 6.11
C ILE A 382 -39.28 -0.40 6.63
N ILE A 383 -38.80 -1.27 5.74
CA ILE A 383 -38.32 -2.63 6.03
C ILE A 383 -36.84 -2.66 5.65
N ALA A 384 -35.93 -2.96 6.57
CA ALA A 384 -34.51 -2.93 6.30
C ALA A 384 -33.74 -4.00 7.11
N PRO A 385 -32.52 -4.39 6.70
CA PRO A 385 -31.65 -5.24 7.49
C PRO A 385 -31.37 -4.61 8.85
N ASP A 386 -31.06 -5.45 9.83
CA ASP A 386 -30.74 -5.02 11.19
C ASP A 386 -29.65 -3.95 11.28
N ALA A 387 -28.67 -4.00 10.36
CA ALA A 387 -27.58 -3.04 10.25
C ALA A 387 -28.04 -1.61 9.91
N ALA A 388 -29.21 -1.45 9.26
CA ALA A 388 -29.80 -0.14 8.94
C ALA A 388 -30.23 0.63 10.20
N PHE A 389 -30.33 -0.08 11.32
CA PHE A 389 -30.74 0.42 12.63
C PHE A 389 -29.59 0.31 13.65
N ALA A 390 -28.33 0.17 13.19
CA ALA A 390 -27.18 0.00 14.08
C ALA A 390 -26.78 1.31 14.79
N THR A 391 -26.99 2.46 14.14
CA THR A 391 -26.71 3.79 14.72
C THR A 391 -27.81 4.79 14.34
N PRO A 392 -28.13 5.80 15.16
CA PRO A 392 -29.24 6.73 14.89
C PRO A 392 -29.20 7.40 13.50
N THR A 393 -28.00 7.61 12.94
CA THR A 393 -27.80 8.25 11.63
C THR A 393 -27.64 7.27 10.46
N SER A 394 -27.68 5.96 10.72
CA SER A 394 -27.61 4.93 9.66
C SER A 394 -28.88 4.81 8.82
N LEU A 395 -30.01 5.31 9.33
CA LEU A 395 -31.26 5.55 8.61
C LEU A 395 -31.79 6.91 9.03
N THR A 396 -32.08 7.78 8.06
CA THR A 396 -32.62 9.12 8.29
C THR A 396 -33.83 9.39 7.41
N ILE A 397 -34.80 10.11 7.94
CA ILE A 397 -35.99 10.60 7.24
C ILE A 397 -35.95 12.13 7.31
N ASN A 398 -35.88 12.82 6.18
CA ASN A 398 -35.69 14.28 6.11
C ASN A 398 -34.51 14.79 6.94
N ASP A 399 -33.39 14.04 6.90
CA ASP A 399 -32.18 14.28 7.70
C ASP A 399 -32.32 14.05 9.21
N ASP A 400 -33.52 13.76 9.71
CA ASP A 400 -33.73 13.38 11.10
C ASP A 400 -33.39 11.89 11.31
N PRO A 401 -32.64 11.53 12.38
CA PRO A 401 -32.39 10.15 12.78
C PRO A 401 -33.68 9.32 12.93
N TYR A 402 -33.67 8.05 12.55
CA TYR A 402 -34.84 7.17 12.71
C TYR A 402 -35.29 7.05 14.18
N THR A 403 -34.40 7.26 15.14
CA THR A 403 -34.70 7.23 16.59
C THR A 403 -35.67 8.31 17.03
N THR A 404 -35.91 9.34 16.21
CA THR A 404 -37.01 10.29 16.42
C THR A 404 -38.39 9.59 16.34
N TYR A 405 -38.44 8.38 15.76
CA TYR A 405 -39.64 7.58 15.51
C TYR A 405 -39.60 6.19 16.22
N ASP A 406 -38.78 6.04 17.27
CA ASP A 406 -38.34 4.76 17.90
C ASP A 406 -39.45 3.83 18.41
N GLU A 407 -40.63 4.35 18.79
CA GLU A 407 -41.76 3.53 19.28
C GLU A 407 -42.28 2.51 18.24
N SER A 408 -41.82 2.59 17.00
CA SER A 408 -42.30 1.79 15.88
C SER A 408 -41.31 0.80 15.28
N VAL A 409 -40.07 0.69 15.80
CA VAL A 409 -39.09 -0.28 15.31
C VAL A 409 -39.41 -1.68 15.86
N GLN A 410 -39.69 -2.64 14.97
CA GLN A 410 -40.10 -4.00 15.29
C GLN A 410 -39.19 -5.04 14.62
N THR A 411 -39.00 -6.17 15.29
CA THR A 411 -38.28 -7.32 14.73
C THR A 411 -39.23 -8.20 13.91
N VAL A 412 -38.71 -8.84 12.87
CA VAL A 412 -39.51 -9.67 11.97
C VAL A 412 -39.62 -11.11 12.50
N PRO A 413 -40.82 -11.63 12.80
CA PRO A 413 -40.99 -13.00 13.28
C PRO A 413 -40.41 -14.04 12.30
N GLY A 414 -39.55 -14.92 12.81
CA GLY A 414 -38.91 -15.96 12.01
C GLY A 414 -37.71 -15.47 11.18
N ASN A 415 -37.36 -14.18 11.22
CA ASN A 415 -36.21 -13.62 10.50
C ASN A 415 -35.40 -12.67 11.39
N VAL A 416 -34.27 -13.15 11.91
CA VAL A 416 -33.41 -12.41 12.85
C VAL A 416 -32.51 -11.35 12.21
N GLY A 417 -32.55 -11.20 10.88
CA GLY A 417 -31.69 -10.27 10.14
C GLY A 417 -32.38 -9.00 9.65
N TRP A 418 -33.69 -8.87 9.88
CA TRP A 418 -34.51 -7.78 9.35
C TRP A 418 -35.39 -7.15 10.43
N LYS A 419 -35.59 -5.84 10.29
CA LYS A 419 -36.44 -4.99 11.12
C LYS A 419 -37.37 -4.13 10.26
N THR A 420 -38.43 -3.65 10.89
CA THR A 420 -39.38 -2.72 10.27
C THR A 420 -39.62 -1.53 11.17
N ILE A 421 -39.78 -0.34 10.59
CA ILE A 421 -40.21 0.87 11.29
C ILE A 421 -41.43 1.45 10.56
N SER A 422 -42.45 1.85 11.32
CA SER A 422 -43.74 2.30 10.74
C SER A 422 -44.26 3.53 11.44
N PHE A 423 -44.50 4.61 10.71
CA PHE A 423 -44.94 5.87 11.30
C PHE A 423 -45.97 6.56 10.42
N SER A 424 -46.84 7.36 11.05
CA SER A 424 -47.73 8.27 10.33
C SER A 424 -47.02 9.59 10.06
N TYR A 425 -47.34 10.18 8.91
CA TYR A 425 -46.83 11.47 8.46
C TYR A 425 -48.04 12.35 8.13
N GLY A 426 -48.29 13.32 9.02
CA GLY A 426 -49.54 14.08 9.04
C GLY A 426 -49.58 15.28 8.09
N THR A 427 -50.74 15.92 8.00
CA THR A 427 -50.99 17.06 7.08
C THR A 427 -50.20 18.34 7.39
N GLY A 428 -49.55 18.43 8.55
CA GLY A 428 -48.73 19.58 8.98
C GLY A 428 -47.22 19.39 8.76
N GLU A 429 -46.79 18.22 8.31
CA GLU A 429 -45.38 17.90 8.05
C GLU A 429 -44.95 18.34 6.64
N PRO A 430 -43.62 18.47 6.37
CA PRO A 430 -43.10 18.75 5.03
C PRO A 430 -43.76 17.92 3.93
N GLU A 431 -43.95 18.50 2.74
CA GLU A 431 -44.53 17.75 1.63
C GLU A 431 -43.53 16.76 1.02
N ASP A 432 -42.25 17.12 1.01
CA ASP A 432 -41.16 16.29 0.51
C ASP A 432 -40.64 15.36 1.60
N ILE A 433 -40.47 14.08 1.24
CA ILE A 433 -39.95 13.04 2.13
C ILE A 433 -38.73 12.41 1.48
N ILE A 434 -37.59 12.52 2.15
CA ILE A 434 -36.30 11.99 1.74
C ILE A 434 -35.86 10.94 2.74
N VAL A 435 -35.77 9.69 2.31
CA VAL A 435 -35.28 8.58 3.14
C VAL A 435 -33.89 8.16 2.66
N LYS A 436 -32.94 8.13 3.59
CA LYS A 436 -31.53 7.78 3.33
C LYS A 436 -31.09 6.70 4.30
N SER A 437 -30.35 5.71 3.83
CA SER A 437 -29.76 4.69 4.69
C SER A 437 -28.37 4.27 4.21
N GLN A 438 -27.56 3.76 5.13
CA GLN A 438 -26.30 3.08 4.82
C GLN A 438 -26.53 1.67 4.27
N GLU A 439 -27.68 1.06 4.60
CA GLU A 439 -28.11 -0.25 4.13
C GLU A 439 -29.25 -0.13 3.12
N PHE A 440 -29.59 -1.23 2.45
CA PHE A 440 -30.78 -1.28 1.60
C PHE A 440 -32.06 -1.36 2.43
N PHE A 441 -33.11 -0.70 1.97
CA PHE A 441 -34.43 -0.75 2.56
C PHE A 441 -35.52 -0.84 1.50
N HIS A 442 -36.64 -1.42 1.92
CA HIS A 442 -37.92 -1.27 1.28
C HIS A 442 -38.76 -0.21 1.98
N LEU A 443 -39.55 0.54 1.21
CA LEU A 443 -40.45 1.57 1.65
C LEU A 443 -41.81 1.36 0.99
N GLY A 444 -42.80 1.03 1.81
CA GLY A 444 -44.22 1.01 1.46
C GLY A 444 -44.90 2.29 1.97
N VAL A 445 -45.86 2.81 1.20
CA VAL A 445 -46.69 3.94 1.60
C VAL A 445 -48.15 3.54 1.49
N ILE A 446 -48.90 3.77 2.57
CA ILE A 446 -50.36 3.76 2.57
C ILE A 446 -50.84 5.19 2.64
N VAL A 447 -51.78 5.54 1.78
CA VAL A 447 -52.46 6.83 1.83
C VAL A 447 -53.93 6.56 1.85
N GLY A 448 -54.64 6.97 2.90
CA GLY A 448 -56.06 6.71 2.96
C GLY A 448 -56.70 7.15 4.26
N GLY A 449 -58.03 7.23 4.25
CA GLY A 449 -58.86 7.56 5.40
C GLY A 449 -60.07 6.63 5.52
N SER A 450 -61.09 7.05 6.27
CA SER A 450 -62.32 6.25 6.47
C SER A 450 -63.15 5.95 5.20
N GLN A 451 -62.77 6.51 4.04
CA GLN A 451 -63.50 6.40 2.77
C GLN A 451 -62.73 5.71 1.62
N GLY A 452 -61.50 5.23 1.84
CA GLY A 452 -60.66 4.57 0.81
C GLY A 452 -59.22 5.09 0.80
N GLY A 453 -58.37 4.54 -0.08
CA GLY A 453 -56.94 4.89 -0.15
C GLY A 453 -56.17 4.17 -1.25
N THR A 454 -54.83 4.26 -1.21
CA THR A 454 -53.89 3.48 -2.02
C THR A 454 -52.76 2.93 -1.13
N TYR A 455 -52.21 1.78 -1.52
CA TYR A 455 -50.99 1.21 -0.96
C TYR A 455 -49.99 1.00 -2.09
N GLY A 456 -48.71 1.34 -1.91
CA GLY A 456 -47.68 1.04 -2.90
C GLY A 456 -46.26 1.00 -2.32
N TYR A 457 -45.43 0.09 -2.83
CA TYR A 457 -44.00 0.08 -2.55
C TYR A 457 -43.24 0.98 -3.54
N LEU A 458 -42.61 2.03 -3.01
CA LEU A 458 -41.79 2.98 -3.78
C LEU A 458 -40.35 2.49 -3.97
N SER A 459 -39.94 1.53 -3.14
CA SER A 459 -38.62 0.89 -3.17
C SER A 459 -38.60 -0.41 -3.96
N GLY A 460 -37.41 -0.80 -4.41
CA GLY A 460 -37.13 -2.11 -4.98
C GLY A 460 -36.92 -2.08 -6.49
N PHE A 461 -36.02 -2.97 -6.90
CA PHE A 461 -35.98 -3.69 -8.18
C PHE A 461 -35.33 -3.00 -9.39
N PRO A 462 -33.99 -3.01 -9.40
CA PRO A 462 -33.36 -4.17 -10.04
C PRO A 462 -32.17 -4.74 -9.27
N ARG A 463 -31.98 -6.05 -9.40
CA ARG A 463 -30.71 -6.74 -9.16
C ARG A 463 -29.80 -6.44 -10.37
N LYS A 464 -29.11 -5.31 -10.35
CA LYS A 464 -28.14 -4.88 -11.37
C LYS A 464 -26.78 -4.64 -10.72
N ILE A 465 -25.72 -4.80 -11.50
CA ILE A 465 -24.39 -4.32 -11.11
C ILE A 465 -24.27 -2.88 -11.56
N ASP A 466 -24.33 -1.95 -10.60
CA ASP A 466 -24.00 -0.55 -10.81
C ASP A 466 -22.48 -0.38 -10.83
N VAL A 467 -21.96 0.18 -11.92
CA VAL A 467 -20.59 0.68 -11.93
C VAL A 467 -20.63 2.09 -11.40
N LEU A 468 -19.90 2.36 -10.32
CA LEU A 468 -19.87 3.67 -9.69
C LEU A 468 -18.79 4.53 -10.33
N ASP A 469 -19.15 5.78 -10.62
CA ASP A 469 -18.19 6.80 -11.04
C ASP A 469 -17.17 7.02 -9.90
N PRO A 470 -15.86 7.04 -10.20
CA PRO A 470 -14.82 7.10 -9.16
C PRO A 470 -14.80 8.43 -8.39
N VAL A 471 -15.44 9.49 -8.90
CA VAL A 471 -15.45 10.81 -8.28
C VAL A 471 -16.69 11.02 -7.44
N ASN A 472 -17.87 10.75 -7.97
CA ASN A 472 -19.14 11.06 -7.30
C ASN A 472 -19.84 9.84 -6.69
N LEU A 473 -19.33 8.63 -6.94
CA LEU A 473 -19.85 7.36 -6.41
C LEU A 473 -21.32 7.10 -6.75
N LEU A 474 -21.79 7.68 -7.85
CA LEU A 474 -23.11 7.41 -8.42
C LEU A 474 -22.99 6.37 -9.53
N PRO A 475 -24.02 5.52 -9.72
CA PRO A 475 -24.10 4.63 -10.86
C PRO A 475 -23.90 5.36 -12.18
N THR A 476 -23.07 4.80 -13.04
CA THR A 476 -22.76 5.33 -14.35
C THR A 476 -22.53 4.19 -15.34
N THR A 477 -22.85 4.45 -16.60
CA THR A 477 -22.52 3.57 -17.72
C THR A 477 -21.28 4.07 -18.47
N ARG A 478 -20.73 5.24 -18.11
CA ARG A 478 -19.56 5.83 -18.78
C ARG A 478 -18.85 6.87 -17.92
N TYR A 479 -17.52 6.83 -17.85
CA TYR A 479 -16.72 7.90 -17.25
C TYR A 479 -15.30 7.98 -17.83
N VAL A 480 -14.64 9.12 -17.59
CA VAL A 480 -13.22 9.33 -17.93
C VAL A 480 -12.37 8.75 -16.81
N VAL A 481 -11.47 7.82 -17.16
CA VAL A 481 -10.55 7.22 -16.20
C VAL A 481 -9.41 8.17 -15.90
N ASP A 482 -8.63 8.53 -16.94
CA ASP A 482 -7.51 9.45 -16.80
C ASP A 482 -7.03 10.00 -18.15
N THR A 483 -6.11 10.95 -18.10
CA THR A 483 -5.27 11.40 -19.21
C THR A 483 -3.91 10.73 -19.12
N LEU A 484 -3.44 10.13 -20.21
CA LEU A 484 -2.14 9.46 -20.26
C LEU A 484 -1.41 9.69 -21.56
N ASP A 485 -0.08 9.62 -21.48
CA ASP A 485 0.77 9.77 -22.65
C ASP A 485 0.74 8.53 -23.54
N GLN A 486 1.01 8.74 -24.83
CA GLN A 486 1.24 7.67 -25.80
C GLN A 486 2.20 6.59 -25.26
N GLY A 487 1.80 5.32 -25.33
CA GLY A 487 2.61 4.19 -24.86
C GLY A 487 2.61 3.97 -23.34
N SER A 488 2.13 4.93 -22.54
CA SER A 488 2.03 4.78 -21.10
C SER A 488 0.89 3.83 -20.71
N SER A 489 0.95 3.31 -19.49
CA SER A 489 -0.06 2.39 -18.95
C SER A 489 -0.62 2.89 -17.62
N ILE A 490 -1.91 2.65 -17.41
CA ILE A 490 -2.62 2.92 -16.16
C ILE A 490 -3.35 1.67 -15.70
N SER A 491 -3.31 1.40 -14.40
CA SER A 491 -4.13 0.37 -13.77
C SER A 491 -5.38 1.04 -13.18
N HIS A 492 -6.55 0.46 -13.46
CA HIS A 492 -7.83 0.99 -13.01
C HIS A 492 -8.72 -0.15 -12.51
N CYS A 493 -9.34 0.04 -11.34
CA CYS A 493 -10.28 -0.91 -10.77
C CYS A 493 -11.69 -0.33 -10.81
N LEU A 494 -12.64 -1.12 -11.28
CA LEU A 494 -14.04 -0.75 -11.26
C LEU A 494 -14.57 -0.77 -9.83
N ASN A 495 -15.22 0.31 -9.43
CA ASN A 495 -16.05 0.33 -8.25
C ASN A 495 -17.43 -0.20 -8.63
N LEU A 496 -17.81 -1.35 -8.09
CA LEU A 496 -19.03 -2.07 -8.45
C LEU A 496 -19.93 -2.18 -7.23
N GLN A 497 -21.23 -1.97 -7.44
CA GLN A 497 -22.25 -2.11 -6.43
C GLN A 497 -23.40 -3.00 -6.92
N SER A 498 -23.68 -4.02 -6.14
CA SER A 498 -24.82 -4.95 -6.15
C SER A 498 -24.94 -5.44 -4.70
N CYS A 499 -26.06 -6.06 -4.31
CA CYS A 499 -26.16 -6.57 -2.94
C CYS A 499 -25.33 -7.85 -2.75
N ASN A 500 -24.36 -7.75 -1.84
CA ASN A 500 -23.61 -8.86 -1.24
C ASN A 500 -22.99 -9.87 -2.24
N ASP A 501 -22.43 -9.36 -3.33
CA ASP A 501 -21.92 -10.15 -4.43
C ASP A 501 -20.40 -10.05 -4.60
N GLN A 502 -19.81 -11.14 -5.07
CA GLN A 502 -18.45 -11.16 -5.62
C GLN A 502 -18.52 -10.84 -7.12
N TYR A 503 -17.66 -9.95 -7.60
CA TYR A 503 -17.67 -9.49 -9.00
C TYR A 503 -16.46 -10.01 -9.78
N GLN A 504 -16.60 -10.05 -11.10
CA GLN A 504 -15.51 -10.30 -12.04
C GLN A 504 -15.73 -9.56 -13.35
N ILE A 505 -14.64 -9.16 -14.01
CA ILE A 505 -14.70 -8.72 -15.41
C ILE A 505 -14.94 -9.93 -16.31
N LYS A 506 -16.07 -9.94 -17.02
CA LYS A 506 -16.46 -11.01 -17.95
C LYS A 506 -15.82 -10.86 -19.32
N SER A 507 -15.75 -9.63 -19.83
CA SER A 507 -15.13 -9.34 -21.11
C SER A 507 -14.78 -7.86 -21.27
N ILE A 508 -13.73 -7.58 -22.03
CA ILE A 508 -13.36 -6.22 -22.44
C ILE A 508 -13.43 -6.13 -23.96
N ILE A 509 -14.17 -5.16 -24.46
CA ILE A 509 -14.29 -4.84 -25.87
C ILE A 509 -13.45 -3.58 -26.12
N SER A 510 -12.27 -3.77 -26.69
CA SER A 510 -11.37 -2.70 -27.09
C SER A 510 -11.86 -1.97 -28.34
N SER A 511 -11.45 -0.71 -28.49
CA SER A 511 -11.67 0.06 -29.72
C SER A 511 -10.52 -0.18 -30.71
N ALA A 512 -10.64 0.35 -31.94
CA ALA A 512 -9.53 0.35 -32.90
C ALA A 512 -8.33 1.20 -32.46
N ASN A 513 -8.52 2.13 -31.52
CA ASN A 513 -7.50 3.03 -30.99
C ASN A 513 -6.78 2.49 -29.75
N THR A 514 -7.26 1.37 -29.20
CA THR A 514 -6.69 0.75 -28.01
C THR A 514 -5.35 0.11 -28.32
N GLY A 515 -4.34 0.41 -27.49
CA GLY A 515 -3.03 -0.23 -27.58
C GLY A 515 -3.06 -1.65 -27.04
N ARG A 516 -3.19 -1.78 -25.72
CA ARG A 516 -3.33 -3.08 -25.05
C ARG A 516 -4.21 -2.94 -23.82
N VAL A 517 -5.04 -3.95 -23.54
CA VAL A 517 -5.75 -4.06 -22.26
C VAL A 517 -5.56 -5.46 -21.70
N GLN A 518 -5.33 -5.54 -20.39
CA GLN A 518 -5.16 -6.79 -19.67
C GLN A 518 -5.91 -6.72 -18.33
N THR A 519 -6.73 -7.70 -18.01
CA THR A 519 -7.30 -7.88 -16.67
C THR A 519 -6.19 -8.20 -15.67
N LEU A 520 -6.24 -7.61 -14.48
CA LEU A 520 -5.16 -7.69 -13.50
C LEU A 520 -5.33 -8.81 -12.46
N GLY A 521 -5.87 -9.97 -12.87
CA GLY A 521 -6.16 -11.08 -11.95
C GLY A 521 -5.31 -12.34 -12.14
N GLU A 522 -5.17 -13.11 -11.06
CA GLU A 522 -4.65 -14.47 -11.10
C GLU A 522 -5.71 -15.44 -11.68
N ALA A 523 -5.29 -16.37 -12.53
CA ALA A 523 -6.20 -17.38 -13.09
C ALA A 523 -6.79 -18.26 -11.96
N GLY A 524 -8.12 -18.23 -11.82
CA GLY A 524 -8.85 -19.04 -10.83
C GLY A 524 -9.31 -18.28 -9.58
N GLN A 525 -9.00 -16.99 -9.42
CA GLN A 525 -9.59 -16.15 -8.39
C GLN A 525 -10.85 -15.44 -8.92
N SER A 526 -12.01 -15.75 -8.35
CA SER A 526 -13.28 -15.06 -8.61
C SER A 526 -13.29 -13.75 -7.83
N MET A 527 -12.66 -12.67 -8.31
CA MET A 527 -12.69 -11.38 -7.60
C MET A 527 -12.11 -10.15 -8.35
N ASP A 528 -11.59 -10.29 -9.58
CA ASP A 528 -10.84 -9.19 -10.20
C ASP A 528 -11.71 -8.20 -10.98
N THR A 529 -11.75 -6.96 -10.49
CA THR A 529 -12.41 -5.81 -11.14
C THR A 529 -11.40 -4.81 -11.72
N CYS A 530 -10.12 -5.15 -11.71
CA CYS A 530 -9.00 -4.33 -12.12
C CYS A 530 -8.52 -4.70 -13.53
N LEU A 531 -8.09 -3.69 -14.26
CA LEU A 531 -7.46 -3.84 -15.57
C LEU A 531 -6.28 -2.89 -15.69
N ARG A 532 -5.32 -3.24 -16.55
CA ARG A 532 -4.27 -2.37 -17.03
C ARG A 532 -4.57 -2.01 -18.47
N TYR A 533 -4.73 -0.72 -18.72
CA TYR A 533 -4.85 -0.12 -20.04
C TYR A 533 -3.50 0.46 -20.46
N THR A 534 -3.07 0.22 -21.69
CA THR A 534 -1.88 0.80 -22.32
C THR A 534 -2.29 1.58 -23.55
N ALA A 535 -1.97 2.87 -23.58
CA ALA A 535 -2.24 3.74 -24.72
C ALA A 535 -1.43 3.32 -25.94
N ARG A 536 -2.05 3.42 -27.12
CA ARG A 536 -1.36 3.20 -28.40
C ARG A 536 -0.32 4.31 -28.63
N THR A 537 0.86 3.95 -29.13
CA THR A 537 1.99 4.88 -29.29
C THR A 537 1.79 5.91 -30.40
N ASP A 538 0.83 5.71 -31.30
CA ASP A 538 0.55 6.52 -32.49
C ASP A 538 -0.85 7.18 -32.48
N PHE A 539 -1.60 7.07 -31.38
CA PHE A 539 -2.94 7.64 -31.25
C PHE A 539 -2.96 8.87 -30.34
N LEU A 540 -3.79 9.86 -30.66
CA LEU A 540 -4.05 11.05 -29.83
C LEU A 540 -5.56 11.29 -29.75
N GLY A 541 -6.03 11.75 -28.59
CA GLY A 541 -7.44 11.99 -28.31
C GLY A 541 -8.06 10.87 -27.47
N ASN A 542 -9.39 10.75 -27.53
CA ASN A 542 -10.12 9.87 -26.63
C ASN A 542 -10.19 8.45 -27.19
N ASP A 543 -9.68 7.49 -26.43
CA ASP A 543 -9.97 6.07 -26.62
C ASP A 543 -11.08 5.63 -25.66
N THR A 544 -11.95 4.72 -26.08
CA THR A 544 -13.06 4.22 -25.26
C THR A 544 -13.14 2.71 -25.35
N ILE A 545 -13.02 2.03 -24.21
CA ILE A 545 -13.24 0.59 -24.11
C ILE A 545 -14.55 0.31 -23.40
N ARG A 546 -15.20 -0.81 -23.73
CA ARG A 546 -16.40 -1.27 -23.03
C ARG A 546 -16.07 -2.49 -22.18
N VAL A 547 -16.41 -2.44 -20.90
CA VAL A 547 -16.14 -3.51 -19.94
C VAL A 547 -17.47 -4.10 -19.49
N ASN A 548 -17.62 -5.42 -19.66
CA ASN A 548 -18.75 -6.17 -19.14
C ASN A 548 -18.31 -6.88 -17.87
N VAL A 549 -19.10 -6.72 -16.80
CA VAL A 549 -18.86 -7.34 -15.50
C VAL A 549 -19.97 -8.32 -15.17
N SER A 550 -19.70 -9.29 -14.29
CA SER A 550 -20.72 -10.17 -13.74
C SER A 550 -20.47 -10.50 -12.28
N ASN A 551 -21.51 -10.90 -11.56
CA ASN A 551 -21.39 -11.42 -10.21
C ASN A 551 -21.36 -12.98 -10.20
N ALA A 552 -21.23 -13.58 -9.02
CA ALA A 552 -21.29 -15.03 -8.81
C ALA A 552 -22.64 -15.66 -9.21
N GLU A 553 -23.70 -14.87 -9.29
CA GLU A 553 -25.07 -15.29 -9.58
C GLU A 553 -25.45 -15.13 -11.07
N GLY A 554 -24.52 -14.63 -11.89
CA GLY A 554 -24.70 -14.47 -13.34
C GLY A 554 -25.33 -13.14 -13.78
N ILE A 555 -25.60 -12.22 -12.87
CA ILE A 555 -26.02 -10.83 -13.18
C ILE A 555 -24.89 -10.15 -13.92
N THR A 556 -25.23 -9.31 -14.90
CA THR A 556 -24.23 -8.58 -15.69
C THR A 556 -24.41 -7.07 -15.61
N GLY A 557 -23.29 -6.34 -15.67
CA GLY A 557 -23.23 -4.89 -15.80
C GLY A 557 -22.32 -4.50 -16.96
N THR A 558 -22.42 -3.26 -17.44
CA THR A 558 -21.58 -2.75 -18.54
C THR A 558 -21.20 -1.30 -18.29
N VAL A 559 -19.94 -0.96 -18.56
CA VAL A 559 -19.42 0.41 -18.47
C VAL A 559 -18.48 0.74 -19.63
N GLU A 560 -18.53 1.97 -20.11
CA GLU A 560 -17.56 2.54 -21.05
C GLU A 560 -16.50 3.38 -20.31
N LEU A 561 -15.24 2.97 -20.42
CA LEU A 561 -14.10 3.68 -19.84
C LEU A 561 -13.43 4.52 -20.92
N VAL A 562 -13.31 5.83 -20.67
CA VAL A 562 -12.69 6.78 -21.60
C VAL A 562 -11.29 7.15 -21.12
N PHE A 563 -10.31 7.04 -22.01
CA PHE A 563 -8.90 7.38 -21.77
C PHE A 563 -8.49 8.51 -22.70
N HIS A 564 -7.95 9.61 -22.17
CA HIS A 564 -7.51 10.75 -22.98
C HIS A 564 -6.02 10.58 -23.28
N VAL A 565 -5.66 10.30 -24.54
CA VAL A 565 -4.28 10.05 -24.94
C VAL A 565 -3.61 11.33 -25.44
N THR A 566 -2.55 11.75 -24.74
CA THR A 566 -1.75 12.95 -25.03
C THR A 566 -0.35 12.59 -25.52
N ARG A 567 0.37 13.59 -26.05
CA ARG A 567 1.80 13.43 -26.32
C ARG A 567 2.57 13.46 -25.00
N PRO A 568 3.62 12.63 -24.84
CA PRO A 568 4.53 12.76 -23.72
C PRO A 568 5.13 14.16 -23.66
N VAL A 569 5.09 14.79 -22.49
CA VAL A 569 5.74 16.08 -22.25
C VAL A 569 7.22 15.85 -21.96
N LYS A 570 8.12 16.37 -22.80
CA LYS A 570 9.55 16.32 -22.55
C LYS A 570 9.93 17.31 -21.45
N LYS A 571 10.70 16.88 -20.46
CA LYS A 571 11.19 17.73 -19.38
C LYS A 571 12.71 17.84 -19.46
N PRO A 572 13.29 19.03 -19.28
CA PRO A 572 14.74 19.17 -19.14
C PRO A 572 15.22 18.51 -17.84
N LEU A 573 16.52 18.16 -17.78
CA LEU A 573 17.17 17.63 -16.58
C LEU A 573 18.12 18.69 -16.01
N ALA A 574 17.71 19.32 -14.91
CA ALA A 574 18.53 20.27 -14.15
C ALA A 574 19.27 19.54 -13.02
N ASN A 575 20.59 19.69 -12.96
CA ASN A 575 21.47 19.10 -11.96
C ASN A 575 22.02 20.19 -11.04
N ASN A 576 22.24 19.87 -9.76
CA ASN A 576 22.76 20.84 -8.80
C ASN A 576 24.21 21.21 -9.09
N ASP A 577 24.55 22.49 -8.94
CA ASP A 577 25.88 23.04 -9.12
C ASP A 577 26.58 23.24 -7.76
N THR A 578 27.91 23.16 -7.75
CA THR A 578 28.72 23.51 -6.57
C THR A 578 29.97 24.26 -7.03
N LEU A 579 30.21 25.43 -6.47
CA LEU A 579 31.36 26.29 -6.79
C LEU A 579 32.04 26.75 -5.50
N GLU A 580 33.38 26.74 -5.53
CA GLU A 580 34.23 27.38 -4.52
C GLU A 580 34.42 28.86 -4.86
N VAL A 581 34.34 29.72 -3.85
CA VAL A 581 34.37 31.18 -4.00
C VAL A 581 35.34 31.76 -2.98
N THR A 582 36.32 32.53 -3.45
CA THR A 582 37.22 33.24 -2.54
C THR A 582 36.50 34.43 -1.91
N GLN A 583 36.63 34.56 -0.59
CA GLN A 583 36.06 35.67 0.19
C GLN A 583 36.39 37.03 -0.45
N ASN A 584 35.41 37.95 -0.40
CA ASN A 584 35.49 39.30 -0.95
C ASN A 584 35.70 39.40 -2.48
N SER A 585 35.73 38.28 -3.21
CA SER A 585 35.97 38.25 -4.65
C SER A 585 34.69 38.00 -5.45
N LEU A 586 34.57 38.63 -6.62
CA LEU A 586 33.49 38.37 -7.58
C LEU A 586 33.78 37.05 -8.30
N VAL A 587 32.77 36.19 -8.45
CA VAL A 587 32.84 34.96 -9.25
C VAL A 587 31.79 34.97 -10.37
N GLU A 588 32.14 34.37 -11.51
CA GLU A 588 31.25 34.17 -12.66
C GLU A 588 31.10 32.65 -12.93
N GLY A 589 29.91 32.21 -13.33
CA GLY A 589 29.63 30.81 -13.62
C GLY A 589 28.47 30.63 -14.61
N ASN A 590 28.16 29.38 -14.98
CA ASN A 590 26.96 29.05 -15.76
C ASN A 590 26.29 27.79 -15.19
N VAL A 591 25.01 27.90 -14.86
CA VAL A 591 24.21 26.82 -14.25
C VAL A 591 23.87 25.67 -15.21
N LEU A 592 24.04 25.86 -16.52
CA LEU A 592 23.71 24.85 -17.53
C LEU A 592 24.84 23.84 -17.79
N ASN A 593 26.01 24.04 -17.20
CA ASN A 593 27.21 23.27 -17.57
C ASN A 593 27.09 21.77 -17.27
N ASN A 594 26.32 21.39 -16.26
CA ASN A 594 26.08 20.01 -15.85
C ASN A 594 24.67 19.50 -16.21
N ASP A 595 23.85 20.30 -16.89
CA ASP A 595 22.45 19.98 -17.24
C ASP A 595 22.32 19.17 -18.53
N GLN A 596 21.19 18.46 -18.70
CA GLN A 596 20.91 17.63 -19.89
C GLN A 596 19.50 17.85 -20.45
N ASP A 597 19.30 17.45 -21.71
CA ASP A 597 18.03 17.60 -22.47
C ASP A 597 17.47 19.03 -22.42
N LEU A 598 18.29 19.99 -22.87
CA LEU A 598 18.07 21.45 -22.80
C LEU A 598 16.93 21.99 -23.70
N GLN A 599 15.86 21.24 -23.92
CA GLN A 599 14.67 21.69 -24.62
C GLN A 599 13.73 22.45 -23.67
N PHE A 600 14.09 23.71 -23.37
CA PHE A 600 13.32 24.58 -22.47
C PHE A 600 12.82 25.86 -23.16
N SER A 601 11.70 26.39 -22.66
CA SER A 601 11.09 27.65 -23.12
C SER A 601 11.97 28.86 -22.79
N ASN A 602 11.71 30.04 -23.39
CA ASN A 602 12.56 31.25 -23.40
C ASN A 602 13.17 31.68 -22.04
N GLY A 603 14.29 31.06 -21.65
CA GLY A 603 15.21 31.51 -20.62
C GLY A 603 15.09 30.80 -19.26
N ILE A 604 16.15 30.93 -18.47
CA ILE A 604 16.24 30.41 -17.10
C ILE A 604 15.54 31.34 -16.12
N GLY A 605 14.76 30.77 -15.21
CA GLY A 605 14.09 31.50 -14.14
C GLY A 605 14.86 31.37 -12.83
N LEU A 606 15.14 32.49 -12.17
CA LEU A 606 15.62 32.47 -10.79
C LEU A 606 14.45 32.20 -9.84
N VAL A 607 14.60 31.22 -8.95
CA VAL A 607 13.57 30.78 -8.01
C VAL A 607 13.77 31.40 -6.64
N SER A 608 15.02 31.43 -6.16
CA SER A 608 15.40 32.02 -4.87
C SER A 608 16.71 32.81 -5.02
N GLN A 609 16.92 33.77 -4.13
CA GLN A 609 18.13 34.59 -4.08
C GLN A 609 19.10 34.04 -3.03
N VAL A 610 20.38 34.41 -3.19
CA VAL A 610 21.43 34.23 -2.17
C VAL A 610 21.14 35.06 -0.91
N GLN A 611 21.59 34.60 0.26
CA GLN A 611 21.36 35.28 1.54
C GLN A 611 22.56 36.12 2.00
N ASN A 612 23.77 35.72 1.62
CA ASN A 612 25.03 36.28 2.11
C ASN A 612 25.88 36.90 0.99
N GLY A 613 25.24 37.39 -0.07
CA GLY A 613 25.89 38.08 -1.17
C GLY A 613 24.91 38.74 -2.13
N SER A 614 25.41 39.14 -3.30
CA SER A 614 24.64 39.68 -4.42
C SER A 614 24.80 38.79 -5.64
N LEU A 615 23.68 38.36 -6.22
CA LEU A 615 23.62 37.47 -7.39
C LEU A 615 22.89 38.15 -8.56
N THR A 616 23.46 38.01 -9.75
CA THR A 616 22.74 38.28 -11.02
C THR A 616 22.75 37.02 -11.87
N LEU A 617 21.59 36.51 -12.26
CA LEU A 617 21.43 35.35 -13.16
C LEU A 617 20.81 35.82 -14.48
N ALA A 618 21.49 35.57 -15.59
CA ALA A 618 21.02 35.86 -16.93
C ALA A 618 20.17 34.70 -17.49
N SER A 619 19.38 35.00 -18.53
CA SER A 619 18.47 34.02 -19.15
C SER A 619 19.18 32.88 -19.88
N ASP A 620 20.45 33.03 -20.22
CA ASP A 620 21.31 32.01 -20.84
C ASP A 620 22.07 31.14 -19.82
N GLY A 621 21.86 31.39 -18.53
CA GLY A 621 22.38 30.60 -17.42
C GLY A 621 23.68 31.11 -16.84
N THR A 622 24.29 32.10 -17.50
CA THR A 622 25.43 32.81 -16.93
C THR A 622 25.01 33.57 -15.68
N PHE A 623 25.84 33.54 -14.64
CA PHE A 623 25.59 34.26 -13.40
C PHE A 623 26.87 34.90 -12.84
N THR A 624 26.68 35.95 -12.05
CA THR A 624 27.73 36.60 -11.26
C THR A 624 27.33 36.60 -9.78
N TYR A 625 28.23 36.20 -8.89
CA TYR A 625 28.03 36.24 -7.45
C TYR A 625 29.13 37.01 -6.74
N GLN A 626 28.74 37.93 -5.86
CA GLN A 626 29.63 38.67 -4.97
C GLN A 626 29.23 38.39 -3.52
N PRO A 627 30.03 37.67 -2.71
CA PRO A 627 29.75 37.48 -1.30
C PRO A 627 29.80 38.82 -0.55
N ASN A 628 29.03 38.92 0.52
CA ASN A 628 29.08 40.05 1.44
C ASN A 628 30.49 40.19 2.02
N MET A 629 30.90 41.42 2.32
CA MET A 629 32.23 41.69 2.85
C MET A 629 32.47 40.87 4.13
N ASN A 630 33.58 40.12 4.15
CA ASN A 630 34.01 39.23 5.22
C ASN A 630 33.10 38.01 5.49
N PHE A 631 32.17 37.67 4.59
CA PHE A 631 31.39 36.43 4.72
C PHE A 631 32.28 35.19 4.49
N LEU A 632 32.04 34.13 5.26
CA LEU A 632 32.63 32.80 5.12
C LEU A 632 31.54 31.76 5.34
N GLY A 633 31.60 30.66 4.59
CA GLY A 633 30.64 29.57 4.65
C GLY A 633 29.77 29.47 3.41
N VAL A 634 28.69 28.71 3.51
CA VAL A 634 27.87 28.33 2.36
C VAL A 634 26.76 29.35 2.10
N ASP A 635 26.64 29.78 0.84
CA ASP A 635 25.50 30.49 0.30
C ASP A 635 24.85 29.67 -0.82
N SER A 636 23.61 29.96 -1.20
CA SER A 636 22.95 29.19 -2.26
C SER A 636 21.80 29.94 -2.92
N PHE A 637 21.49 29.55 -4.16
CA PHE A 637 20.29 29.98 -4.86
C PHE A 637 19.72 28.82 -5.69
N GLU A 638 18.42 28.89 -5.99
CA GLU A 638 17.74 27.93 -6.87
C GLU A 638 17.39 28.59 -8.21
N TYR A 639 17.55 27.85 -9.30
CA TYR A 639 17.05 28.20 -10.62
C TYR A 639 16.07 27.14 -11.13
N GLN A 640 15.36 27.46 -12.22
CA GLN A 640 14.44 26.54 -12.88
C GLN A 640 14.54 26.58 -14.41
N LEU A 641 14.30 25.41 -15.00
CA LEU A 641 14.13 25.19 -16.45
C LEU A 641 12.70 24.72 -16.71
N CYS A 642 12.00 25.32 -17.67
CA CYS A 642 10.62 24.96 -18.02
C CYS A 642 10.56 24.36 -19.42
N SER A 643 9.83 23.26 -19.60
CA SER A 643 9.69 22.55 -20.89
C SER A 643 9.28 23.48 -22.02
N ILE A 644 9.89 23.30 -23.20
CA ILE A 644 9.49 24.04 -24.41
C ILE A 644 8.11 23.60 -24.94
N ASP A 645 7.75 22.33 -24.73
CA ASP A 645 6.48 21.76 -25.18
C ASP A 645 5.33 22.16 -24.25
N GLU A 646 5.61 22.31 -22.95
CA GLU A 646 4.64 22.75 -21.95
C GLU A 646 5.29 23.67 -20.89
N PRO A 647 5.26 25.00 -21.08
CA PRO A 647 5.96 25.96 -20.20
C PRO A 647 5.51 25.98 -18.72
N SER A 648 4.38 25.35 -18.38
CA SER A 648 3.96 25.13 -16.98
C SER A 648 4.75 24.04 -16.26
N VAL A 649 5.48 23.20 -16.99
CA VAL A 649 6.23 22.07 -16.45
C VAL A 649 7.70 22.46 -16.28
N CYS A 650 8.09 22.75 -15.04
CA CYS A 650 9.45 23.18 -14.71
C CYS A 650 10.16 22.22 -13.76
N VAL A 651 11.47 22.08 -13.92
CA VAL A 651 12.41 21.42 -13.00
C VAL A 651 13.28 22.47 -12.32
N LYS A 652 13.78 22.18 -11.12
CA LYS A 652 14.63 23.08 -10.34
C LYS A 652 15.95 22.42 -10.02
N ALA A 653 16.98 23.23 -9.87
CA ALA A 653 18.26 22.82 -9.31
C ALA A 653 18.83 23.93 -8.42
N THR A 654 19.70 23.53 -7.51
CA THR A 654 20.34 24.39 -6.52
C THR A 654 21.79 24.62 -6.91
N VAL A 655 22.23 25.86 -6.84
CA VAL A 655 23.65 26.24 -6.89
C VAL A 655 24.13 26.45 -5.46
N ILE A 656 25.15 25.70 -5.05
CA ILE A 656 25.83 25.80 -3.77
C ILE A 656 27.12 26.59 -3.96
N LEU A 657 27.31 27.65 -3.18
CA LEU A 657 28.45 28.56 -3.24
C LEU A 657 29.21 28.46 -1.92
N ASN A 658 30.37 27.82 -1.93
CA ASN A 658 31.21 27.66 -0.74
C ASN A 658 32.21 28.82 -0.66
N VAL A 659 32.01 29.75 0.27
CA VAL A 659 32.87 30.93 0.41
C VAL A 659 33.99 30.65 1.42
N GLU A 660 35.21 30.57 0.90
CA GLU A 660 36.43 30.24 1.64
C GLU A 660 37.36 31.46 1.79
N PRO A 661 38.19 31.54 2.84
CA PRO A 661 39.17 32.61 2.96
C PRO A 661 40.18 32.60 1.80
N PRO A 662 40.85 33.72 1.51
CA PRO A 662 41.97 33.73 0.56
C PRO A 662 43.06 32.77 1.04
N ARG A 663 43.58 31.93 0.15
CA ARG A 663 44.74 31.08 0.43
C ARG A 663 45.97 31.96 0.73
N THR A 664 46.79 31.57 1.69
CA THR A 664 48.07 32.22 2.01
C THR A 664 49.16 31.17 2.07
N SER A 665 50.34 31.45 1.53
CA SER A 665 51.47 30.50 1.53
C SER A 665 51.92 30.12 2.95
N PRO A 666 52.44 28.90 3.17
CA PRO A 666 52.97 28.46 4.46
C PRO A 666 54.24 29.23 4.83
N GLU A 667 54.54 29.37 6.12
CA GLU A 667 55.77 29.98 6.62
C GLU A 667 56.78 28.89 7.04
N ALA A 668 57.94 28.82 6.38
CA ALA A 668 59.02 27.89 6.70
C ALA A 668 60.13 28.56 7.53
N ARG A 669 60.61 27.87 8.58
CA ARG A 669 61.73 28.31 9.43
C ARG A 669 62.95 27.41 9.20
N GLY A 670 64.14 27.97 9.41
CA GLY A 670 65.38 27.18 9.36
C GLY A 670 65.45 26.15 10.50
N ALA A 671 66.06 25.00 10.23
CA ALA A 671 66.24 23.91 11.19
C ALA A 671 67.72 23.51 11.30
N THR A 672 68.13 23.08 12.49
CA THR A 672 69.47 22.54 12.75
C THR A 672 69.34 21.22 13.47
N PHE A 673 70.03 20.20 12.98
CA PHE A 673 70.09 18.86 13.55
C PHE A 673 71.54 18.46 13.80
N GLN A 674 71.76 17.59 14.79
CA GLN A 674 73.07 17.07 15.15
C GLN A 674 73.07 15.55 14.95
N LEU A 675 74.16 15.02 14.40
CA LEU A 675 74.47 13.59 14.30
C LEU A 675 75.69 13.32 15.19
N ASP A 676 75.49 12.54 16.24
CA ASP A 676 76.50 12.29 17.26
C ASP A 676 77.57 11.28 16.78
N SER A 677 78.73 11.28 17.45
CA SER A 677 79.84 10.39 17.07
C SER A 677 79.46 8.91 17.20
N GLY A 678 79.81 8.11 16.19
CA GLY A 678 79.43 6.70 16.06
C GLY A 678 78.08 6.47 15.39
N GLU A 679 77.27 7.52 15.15
CA GLU A 679 76.03 7.41 14.38
C GLU A 679 76.28 7.69 12.89
N THR A 680 75.79 6.81 12.02
CA THR A 680 75.96 6.96 10.56
C THR A 680 74.72 7.53 9.86
N ARG A 681 73.60 7.70 10.58
CA ARG A 681 72.30 8.07 9.99
C ARG A 681 71.45 8.93 10.93
N LEU A 682 70.87 10.00 10.37
CA LEU A 682 69.87 10.87 11.00
C LEU A 682 68.51 10.74 10.29
N GLU A 683 67.42 10.57 11.05
CA GLU A 683 66.05 10.66 10.55
C GLU A 683 65.25 11.70 11.34
N ASN A 684 64.58 12.62 10.64
CA ASN A 684 63.79 13.66 11.31
C ASN A 684 62.65 14.18 10.40
N SER A 685 61.89 15.17 10.89
CA SER A 685 60.80 15.79 10.15
C SER A 685 60.84 17.32 10.22
N LEU A 686 60.52 17.94 9.09
CA LEU A 686 60.48 19.39 8.92
C LEU A 686 59.15 20.02 9.33
N ILE A 687 58.12 19.20 9.60
CA ILE A 687 56.75 19.69 9.85
C ILE A 687 56.66 20.62 11.06
N SER A 688 57.50 20.43 12.08
CA SER A 688 57.55 21.26 13.28
C SER A 688 58.18 22.65 13.04
N PHE A 689 58.79 22.85 11.88
CA PHE A 689 59.43 24.10 11.44
C PHE A 689 58.59 24.87 10.42
N VAL A 690 57.37 24.40 10.11
CA VAL A 690 56.44 25.05 9.19
C VAL A 690 55.16 25.43 9.91
N THR A 691 54.64 26.63 9.63
CA THR A 691 53.32 27.08 10.10
C THR A 691 52.46 27.53 8.92
N ASP A 692 51.25 26.97 8.78
CA ASP A 692 50.25 27.35 7.78
C ASP A 692 49.01 27.94 8.50
N PRO A 693 48.72 29.25 8.35
CA PRO A 693 47.59 29.89 9.00
C PRO A 693 46.20 29.45 8.52
N VAL A 694 46.08 28.88 7.31
CA VAL A 694 44.78 28.56 6.66
C VAL A 694 44.59 27.05 6.44
N GLY A 695 45.65 26.26 6.62
CA GLY A 695 45.62 24.85 7.00
C GLY A 695 45.04 23.92 5.94
N GLU A 696 45.74 23.72 4.83
CA GLU A 696 45.49 22.58 3.94
C GLU A 696 46.78 21.83 3.62
N GLY A 697 46.71 20.49 3.54
CA GLY A 697 47.87 19.59 3.52
C GLY A 697 49.10 20.10 2.76
N LEU A 698 50.26 20.00 3.41
CA LEU A 698 51.55 20.50 2.94
C LEU A 698 52.30 19.43 2.15
N THR A 699 53.01 19.85 1.11
CA THR A 699 53.93 19.01 0.34
C THR A 699 55.33 19.60 0.36
N PHE A 700 56.32 18.77 0.69
CA PHE A 700 57.73 19.14 0.76
C PHE A 700 58.47 18.65 -0.48
N SER A 701 59.40 19.45 -0.98
CA SER A 701 60.30 19.03 -2.06
C SER A 701 61.71 19.58 -1.86
N LEU A 702 62.70 18.83 -2.32
CA LEU A 702 64.10 19.19 -2.19
C LEU A 702 64.49 20.21 -3.25
N LEU A 703 65.06 21.35 -2.85
CA LEU A 703 65.55 22.38 -3.76
C LEU A 703 67.05 22.25 -4.02
N THR A 704 67.85 22.16 -2.95
CA THR A 704 69.29 21.90 -3.04
C THR A 704 69.67 20.76 -2.13
N ASP A 705 70.40 19.80 -2.66
CA ASP A 705 70.87 18.63 -1.93
C ASP A 705 72.08 18.95 -1.03
N VAL A 706 72.40 18.01 -0.13
CA VAL A 706 73.62 18.00 0.68
C VAL A 706 74.88 17.79 -0.17
N ILE A 707 76.04 18.21 0.33
CA ILE A 707 77.32 18.12 -0.42
C ILE A 707 78.11 16.87 -0.06
N GLN A 708 78.12 16.48 1.21
CA GLN A 708 79.01 15.43 1.71
C GLN A 708 78.28 14.10 1.84
N GLY A 709 77.10 14.08 2.45
CA GLY A 709 76.31 12.87 2.69
C GLY A 709 75.30 12.52 1.60
N GLU A 710 74.43 11.56 1.92
CA GLU A 710 73.28 11.18 1.09
C GLU A 710 71.98 11.55 1.80
N LEU A 711 71.10 12.30 1.13
CA LEU A 711 69.81 12.75 1.68
C LEU A 711 68.63 12.23 0.85
N SER A 712 67.58 11.79 1.53
CA SER A 712 66.24 11.59 0.95
C SER A 712 65.21 12.40 1.72
N LEU A 713 64.45 13.25 1.04
CA LEU A 713 63.32 14.02 1.59
C LEU A 713 62.02 13.53 0.95
N GLU A 714 61.08 13.12 1.80
CA GLU A 714 59.74 12.67 1.39
C GLU A 714 58.75 13.84 1.31
N GLU A 715 57.66 13.66 0.57
CA GLU A 715 56.64 14.70 0.36
C GLU A 715 55.92 15.14 1.65
N ASP A 716 55.95 14.33 2.72
CA ASP A 716 55.38 14.66 4.02
C ASP A 716 56.33 15.47 4.93
N GLY A 717 57.54 15.75 4.43
CA GLY A 717 58.57 16.51 5.15
C GLY A 717 59.42 15.66 6.08
N THR A 718 59.28 14.33 6.10
CA THR A 718 60.26 13.45 6.72
C THR A 718 61.50 13.33 5.84
N PHE A 719 62.69 13.30 6.46
CA PHE A 719 63.94 13.12 5.74
C PHE A 719 64.87 12.15 6.45
N ARG A 720 65.76 11.56 5.66
CA ARG A 720 66.83 10.66 6.10
C ARG A 720 68.15 11.13 5.50
N TYR A 721 69.15 11.30 6.36
CA TYR A 721 70.51 11.68 6.00
C TYR A 721 71.49 10.57 6.42
N ILE A 722 72.41 10.20 5.55
CA ILE A 722 73.56 9.32 5.84
C ILE A 722 74.84 10.15 5.76
N ALA A 723 75.63 10.15 6.83
CA ALA A 723 76.93 10.79 6.84
C ALA A 723 77.99 9.89 6.17
N PRO A 724 78.99 10.47 5.46
CA PRO A 724 80.13 9.71 4.98
C PRO A 724 80.95 9.15 6.14
N GLU A 725 81.49 7.94 5.95
CA GLU A 725 82.37 7.30 6.91
C GLU A 725 83.60 8.20 7.22
N GLY A 726 83.88 8.40 8.51
CA GLY A 726 84.99 9.24 8.98
C GLY A 726 84.82 10.75 8.78
N TYR A 727 83.66 11.25 8.33
CA TYR A 727 83.44 12.68 8.14
C TYR A 727 82.94 13.37 9.42
N GLY A 728 83.71 14.35 9.91
CA GLY A 728 83.25 15.32 10.91
C GLY A 728 83.16 16.72 10.29
N GLY A 729 82.02 17.41 10.46
CA GLY A 729 81.79 18.71 9.83
C GLY A 729 80.32 19.07 9.76
N THR A 730 79.96 20.00 8.87
CA THR A 730 78.55 20.38 8.65
C THR A 730 78.12 20.07 7.24
N ASP A 731 76.83 19.80 7.07
CA ASP A 731 76.16 19.62 5.78
C ASP A 731 74.87 20.44 5.74
N MET A 732 74.37 20.79 4.56
CA MET A 732 73.22 21.68 4.43
C MET A 732 72.38 21.36 3.20
N PHE A 733 71.06 21.40 3.35
CA PHE A 733 70.11 21.32 2.24
C PHE A 733 69.02 22.39 2.37
N THR A 734 68.35 22.71 1.27
CA THR A 734 67.16 23.59 1.27
C THR A 734 65.97 22.86 0.68
N TYR A 735 64.80 23.17 1.22
CA TYR A 735 63.53 22.58 0.81
C TYR A 735 62.51 23.66 0.49
N GLU A 736 61.53 23.30 -0.32
CA GLU A 736 60.32 24.08 -0.57
C GLU A 736 59.14 23.38 0.08
N VAL A 737 58.24 24.14 0.71
CA VAL A 737 56.96 23.65 1.23
C VAL A 737 55.81 24.43 0.61
N CYS A 738 54.82 23.72 0.08
CA CYS A 738 53.69 24.28 -0.66
C CYS A 738 52.34 23.78 -0.10
N ASP A 739 51.29 24.58 -0.26
CA ASP A 739 49.91 24.11 -0.02
C ASP A 739 49.44 23.19 -1.16
N ARG A 740 49.06 21.94 -0.85
CA ARG A 740 48.54 20.93 -1.80
C ARG A 740 49.31 20.81 -3.12
N GLY A 741 50.62 21.06 -3.13
CA GLY A 741 51.46 21.02 -4.32
C GLY A 741 51.23 22.17 -5.33
N GLU A 742 50.55 23.25 -4.95
CA GLU A 742 50.40 24.45 -5.79
C GLU A 742 51.66 25.33 -5.72
N LEU A 743 52.48 25.28 -6.78
CA LEU A 743 53.73 26.04 -6.93
C LEU A 743 53.60 27.57 -6.75
N ALA A 744 52.38 28.12 -6.79
CA ALA A 744 52.14 29.56 -6.60
C ALA A 744 52.12 29.98 -5.12
N ASN A 745 52.05 29.03 -4.18
CA ASN A 745 51.94 29.26 -2.75
C ASN A 745 52.98 28.45 -1.97
N CYS A 746 54.27 28.71 -2.24
CA CYS A 746 55.37 27.99 -1.61
C CYS A 746 56.33 28.92 -0.88
N THR A 747 57.01 28.39 0.12
CA THR A 747 58.07 29.06 0.87
C THR A 747 59.27 28.13 1.04
N GLU A 748 60.48 28.71 1.04
CA GLU A 748 61.73 27.96 1.19
C GLU A 748 62.21 27.91 2.65
N GLY A 749 62.76 26.78 3.06
CA GLY A 749 63.46 26.59 4.33
C GLY A 749 64.86 26.01 4.16
N THR A 750 65.72 26.20 5.16
CA THR A 750 67.11 25.69 5.17
C THR A 750 67.33 24.76 6.34
N VAL A 751 68.00 23.64 6.10
CA VAL A 751 68.34 22.64 7.12
C VAL A 751 69.86 22.52 7.18
N THR A 752 70.41 22.66 8.39
CA THR A 752 71.83 22.42 8.68
C THR A 752 71.97 21.14 9.50
N ILE A 753 72.93 20.30 9.16
CA ILE A 753 73.26 19.06 9.88
C ILE A 753 74.70 19.17 10.37
N ASP A 754 74.90 19.10 11.68
CA ASP A 754 76.22 19.11 12.33
C ASP A 754 76.62 17.66 12.68
N ILE A 755 77.71 17.15 12.09
CA ILE A 755 78.22 15.79 12.27
C ILE A 755 79.46 15.81 13.16
N VAL A 756 79.43 15.03 14.24
CA VAL A 756 80.52 14.91 15.23
C VAL A 756 81.37 13.65 14.95
N PHE A 757 82.71 13.76 14.97
CA PHE A 757 83.66 12.65 14.78
C PHE A 757 84.55 12.48 16.03
N ASP A 758 84.74 11.23 16.50
CA ASP A 758 85.61 10.84 17.62
C ASP A 758 86.58 9.72 17.18
N GLU A 759 87.88 10.00 17.28
CA GLU A 759 88.96 9.08 16.87
C GLU A 759 89.16 7.89 17.83
N ASN A 760 88.58 7.93 19.03
CA ASN A 760 88.73 6.86 20.03
C ASN A 760 87.76 5.69 19.86
N LEU A 761 86.96 5.67 18.79
CA LEU A 761 85.95 4.63 18.51
C LEU A 761 86.29 3.84 17.23
N GLN A 762 87.57 3.83 16.82
CA GLN A 762 88.05 3.09 15.66
C GLN A 762 88.40 1.64 16.05
N ASP A 763 88.02 0.70 15.18
CA ASP A 763 88.24 -0.76 15.24
C ASP A 763 88.58 -1.19 13.80
N THR A 764 89.84 -1.54 13.55
CA THR A 764 90.41 -1.63 12.20
C THR A 764 90.27 -3.03 11.57
N ASP A 765 90.41 -4.10 12.35
CA ASP A 765 90.16 -5.48 11.89
C ASP A 765 88.69 -5.92 12.03
N GLY A 766 87.89 -5.17 12.79
CA GLY A 766 86.46 -5.37 12.92
C GLY A 766 86.09 -6.52 13.84
N ASP A 767 86.95 -6.88 14.78
CA ASP A 767 86.72 -7.96 15.72
C ASP A 767 85.86 -7.52 16.94
N GLY A 768 85.71 -6.21 17.16
CA GLY A 768 84.91 -5.63 18.24
C GLY A 768 85.72 -5.19 19.46
N ILE A 769 87.04 -5.27 19.41
CA ILE A 769 87.99 -4.58 20.28
C ILE A 769 88.35 -3.25 19.59
N LEU A 770 88.47 -2.16 20.35
CA LEU A 770 88.87 -0.88 19.75
C LEU A 770 90.39 -0.85 19.61
N ASP A 771 90.88 -0.28 18.51
CA ASP A 771 92.31 -0.04 18.21
C ASP A 771 93.07 0.55 19.42
N GLY A 772 92.39 1.35 20.23
CA GLY A 772 92.94 1.99 21.42
C GLY A 772 93.35 1.03 22.55
N PHE A 773 92.82 -0.20 22.55
CA PHE A 773 93.20 -1.26 23.49
C PHE A 773 94.32 -2.15 22.95
N GLU A 774 94.41 -2.34 21.63
CA GLU A 774 95.35 -3.27 20.99
C GLU A 774 96.65 -2.62 20.56
N LYS A 775 96.64 -1.35 20.14
CA LYS A 775 97.88 -0.62 19.75
C LYS A 775 98.87 -0.49 20.89
N GLY A 776 98.41 -0.57 22.14
CA GLY A 776 99.21 -0.31 23.33
C GLY A 776 99.60 1.16 23.51
N ASP A 777 100.42 1.43 24.52
CA ASP A 777 100.78 2.79 24.94
C ASP A 777 101.69 3.56 23.95
N ASP A 778 102.32 2.89 22.98
CA ASP A 778 103.21 3.49 21.98
C ASP A 778 102.70 3.30 20.53
N PRO A 779 101.94 4.27 20.00
CA PRO A 779 101.41 4.20 18.63
C PRO A 779 102.46 4.16 17.51
N GLU A 780 103.72 4.51 17.78
CA GLU A 780 104.79 4.40 16.77
C GLU A 780 105.36 2.99 16.68
N ASN A 781 105.09 2.13 17.67
CA ASN A 781 105.49 0.72 17.73
C ASN A 781 104.34 -0.10 18.33
N PRO A 782 103.29 -0.39 17.54
CA PRO A 782 102.13 -1.10 18.05
C PRO A 782 102.51 -2.51 18.53
N LEU A 783 101.72 -3.04 19.44
CA LEU A 783 101.91 -4.38 19.98
C LEU A 783 101.71 -5.45 18.88
N ASP A 784 102.46 -6.54 19.00
CA ASP A 784 102.47 -7.72 18.11
C ASP A 784 102.81 -8.91 19.01
N THR A 785 101.78 -9.63 19.45
CA THR A 785 101.82 -10.59 20.57
C THR A 785 102.48 -11.89 20.17
N ASP A 786 102.09 -12.48 19.05
CA ASP A 786 102.66 -13.72 18.53
C ASP A 786 103.94 -13.54 17.69
N GLN A 787 104.29 -12.27 17.37
CA GLN A 787 105.47 -11.86 16.60
C GLN A 787 105.45 -12.33 15.14
N ASP A 788 104.27 -12.46 14.54
CA ASP A 788 104.13 -12.83 13.13
C ASP A 788 104.35 -11.64 12.16
N GLY A 789 104.31 -10.41 12.69
CA GLY A 789 104.52 -9.16 11.97
C GLY A 789 103.25 -8.40 11.58
N VAL A 790 102.07 -8.89 11.96
CA VAL A 790 100.80 -8.13 11.98
C VAL A 790 100.63 -7.54 13.39
N PRO A 791 100.40 -6.23 13.54
CA PRO A 791 100.11 -5.66 14.86
C PRO A 791 98.76 -6.13 15.40
N ASP A 792 98.63 -6.26 16.73
CA ASP A 792 97.43 -6.77 17.41
C ASP A 792 96.13 -6.09 16.90
N TYR A 793 96.12 -4.77 16.65
CA TYR A 793 94.91 -4.03 16.18
C TYR A 793 94.53 -4.24 14.70
N GLU A 794 95.32 -5.05 13.97
CA GLU A 794 95.02 -5.49 12.61
C GLU A 794 94.97 -7.03 12.52
N ASP A 795 95.03 -7.74 13.66
CA ASP A 795 95.05 -9.19 13.77
C ASP A 795 93.77 -9.68 14.48
N THR A 796 93.25 -10.84 14.07
CA THR A 796 91.99 -11.39 14.60
C THR A 796 92.19 -12.56 15.57
N ASP A 797 93.43 -12.93 15.84
CA ASP A 797 93.88 -14.03 16.72
C ASP A 797 95.32 -13.68 17.21
N SER A 798 95.41 -12.73 18.13
CA SER A 798 96.64 -12.03 18.51
C SER A 798 97.69 -12.95 19.16
N ASP A 799 97.30 -14.01 19.86
CA ASP A 799 98.23 -14.97 20.47
C ASP A 799 98.39 -16.29 19.69
N ASN A 800 97.60 -16.47 18.63
CA ASN A 800 97.65 -17.57 17.67
C ASN A 800 97.45 -18.94 18.31
N ASP A 801 96.63 -19.00 19.36
CA ASP A 801 96.24 -20.25 20.03
C ASP A 801 95.14 -21.02 19.25
N GLY A 802 94.50 -20.33 18.30
CA GLY A 802 93.44 -20.83 17.43
C GLY A 802 92.02 -20.46 17.88
N LEU A 803 91.88 -19.65 18.92
CA LEU A 803 90.67 -18.91 19.29
C LEU A 803 90.81 -17.46 18.79
N PRO A 804 89.75 -16.87 18.21
CA PRO A 804 89.83 -15.50 17.72
C PRO A 804 89.58 -14.47 18.84
N ASP A 805 90.24 -13.31 18.75
CA ASP A 805 90.32 -12.29 19.80
C ASP A 805 88.95 -11.85 20.34
N TRP A 806 88.00 -11.59 19.44
CA TRP A 806 86.62 -11.25 19.80
C TRP A 806 85.92 -12.27 20.72
N LEU A 807 86.26 -13.55 20.60
CA LEU A 807 85.69 -14.63 21.42
C LEU A 807 86.27 -14.62 22.84
N GLU A 808 87.55 -14.32 22.95
CA GLU A 808 88.30 -14.30 24.21
C GLU A 808 88.07 -13.00 24.97
N ALA A 809 88.03 -11.87 24.27
CA ALA A 809 87.66 -10.57 24.82
C ALA A 809 86.17 -10.49 25.24
N ARG A 810 85.32 -11.39 24.75
CA ARG A 810 83.88 -11.50 25.07
C ARG A 810 83.07 -10.22 24.84
N GLY A 811 83.56 -9.32 23.98
CA GLY A 811 82.96 -8.03 23.69
C GLY A 811 82.98 -7.04 24.87
N GLU A 812 83.86 -7.22 25.86
CA GLU A 812 84.06 -6.27 26.94
C GLU A 812 85.09 -5.18 26.56
N GLN A 813 84.86 -3.94 27.01
CA GLN A 813 85.78 -2.82 26.87
C GLN A 813 85.91 -2.07 28.21
N PRO A 814 87.07 -2.12 28.89
CA PRO A 814 88.34 -2.73 28.45
C PRO A 814 88.25 -4.26 28.32
N PRO A 815 89.08 -4.88 27.45
CA PRO A 815 89.15 -6.33 27.31
C PRO A 815 89.37 -7.05 28.64
N ILE A 816 88.81 -8.25 28.76
CA ILE A 816 88.86 -9.06 29.98
C ILE A 816 90.28 -9.61 30.22
N ASP A 817 90.67 -9.68 31.49
CA ASP A 817 91.92 -10.28 32.00
C ASP A 817 91.48 -11.17 33.19
N THR A 818 91.35 -12.47 32.91
CA THR A 818 90.67 -13.46 33.76
C THR A 818 91.52 -13.82 34.99
N ASP A 819 92.84 -13.92 34.87
CA ASP A 819 93.74 -14.24 35.99
C ASP A 819 94.37 -13.00 36.67
N GLN A 820 94.19 -11.81 36.09
CA GLN A 820 94.69 -10.52 36.55
C GLN A 820 96.21 -10.37 36.55
N ASP A 821 96.90 -11.06 35.64
CA ASP A 821 98.35 -10.95 35.49
C ASP A 821 98.78 -9.72 34.65
N GLY A 822 97.82 -9.07 33.98
CA GLY A 822 97.99 -7.87 33.18
C GLY A 822 98.07 -8.11 31.67
N LEU A 823 97.98 -9.35 31.20
CA LEU A 823 97.69 -9.70 29.81
C LEU A 823 96.18 -9.94 29.65
N PRO A 824 95.50 -9.25 28.71
CA PRO A 824 94.14 -9.60 28.36
C PRO A 824 94.03 -11.02 27.81
N ASP A 825 92.89 -11.68 28.02
CA ASP A 825 92.65 -13.07 27.62
C ASP A 825 92.95 -13.33 26.14
N TYR A 826 92.60 -12.41 25.23
CA TYR A 826 92.89 -12.52 23.78
C TYR A 826 94.40 -12.49 23.43
N ARG A 827 95.25 -12.30 24.43
CA ARG A 827 96.71 -12.24 24.30
C ARG A 827 97.41 -13.27 25.20
N ASP A 828 96.65 -14.16 25.82
CA ASP A 828 97.14 -15.13 26.80
C ASP A 828 96.71 -16.56 26.48
N LEU A 829 97.70 -17.43 26.28
CA LEU A 829 97.53 -18.84 25.93
C LEU A 829 96.88 -19.72 27.03
N ASP A 830 96.78 -19.21 28.27
CA ASP A 830 96.15 -19.87 29.44
C ASP A 830 95.52 -18.79 30.34
N SER A 831 94.44 -18.18 29.85
CA SER A 831 93.73 -17.02 30.42
C SER A 831 93.31 -17.14 31.89
N ASP A 832 93.09 -18.35 32.40
CA ASP A 832 92.77 -18.58 33.83
C ASP A 832 93.92 -19.18 34.65
N ASN A 833 95.06 -19.39 33.99
CA ASN A 833 96.34 -19.88 34.53
C ASN A 833 96.15 -21.15 35.37
N ASP A 834 95.17 -21.99 35.01
CA ASP A 834 94.85 -23.23 35.69
C ASP A 834 95.75 -24.40 35.23
N GLY A 835 96.64 -24.13 34.27
CA GLY A 835 97.63 -25.04 33.72
C GLY A 835 97.09 -25.89 32.56
N ILE A 836 95.96 -25.49 31.98
CA ILE A 836 95.35 -26.07 30.78
C ILE A 836 95.21 -24.95 29.75
N PRO A 837 95.90 -25.02 28.59
CA PRO A 837 95.75 -24.00 27.55
C PRO A 837 94.30 -23.87 27.08
N ASP A 838 93.88 -22.65 26.75
CA ASP A 838 92.47 -22.31 26.46
C ASP A 838 91.88 -23.14 25.32
N SER A 839 92.68 -23.43 24.29
CA SER A 839 92.39 -24.40 23.23
C SER A 839 91.86 -25.79 23.68
N TYR A 840 92.01 -26.21 24.96
CA TYR A 840 91.52 -27.50 25.49
C TYR A 840 90.31 -27.41 26.45
N GLN A 841 89.87 -26.23 26.89
CA GLN A 841 88.82 -26.09 27.92
C GLN A 841 87.36 -26.35 27.41
N SER A 842 87.15 -26.47 26.10
CA SER A 842 85.84 -26.52 25.42
C SER A 842 85.08 -27.88 25.42
N LEU A 843 85.44 -28.86 26.26
CA LEU A 843 85.05 -30.29 26.08
C LEU A 843 83.84 -30.85 26.88
N LEU A 844 82.98 -30.05 27.52
CA LEU A 844 81.76 -30.54 28.21
C LEU A 844 80.51 -29.72 27.81
N THR A 845 79.48 -30.37 27.25
CA THR A 845 78.26 -29.69 26.75
C THR A 845 77.01 -30.24 27.44
N ILE A 846 76.24 -29.37 28.10
CA ILE A 846 75.01 -29.73 28.80
C ILE A 846 73.80 -29.22 28.00
N TYR A 847 72.99 -30.13 27.46
CA TYR A 847 71.78 -29.74 26.73
C TYR A 847 70.66 -29.31 27.68
N GLU A 848 70.03 -28.16 27.44
CA GLU A 848 69.07 -27.58 28.40
C GLU A 848 67.63 -28.13 28.28
N GLY A 849 67.39 -29.20 27.52
CA GLY A 849 66.06 -29.81 27.46
C GLY A 849 65.99 -31.18 26.78
N PHE A 850 64.94 -31.93 27.09
CA PHE A 850 64.67 -33.26 26.52
C PHE A 850 63.17 -33.62 26.60
N THR A 851 62.73 -34.62 25.85
CA THR A 851 61.31 -34.96 25.60
C THR A 851 61.01 -36.43 25.94
N PRO A 852 60.73 -36.76 27.21
CA PRO A 852 60.46 -38.14 27.63
C PRO A 852 59.02 -38.56 27.34
N ASP A 853 58.74 -38.86 26.07
CA ASP A 853 57.44 -39.29 25.53
C ASP A 853 57.41 -40.77 25.10
N GLY A 854 58.56 -41.44 25.08
CA GLY A 854 58.74 -42.85 24.78
C GLY A 854 58.87 -43.19 23.30
N ASP A 855 59.18 -42.20 22.44
CA ASP A 855 59.39 -42.40 21.01
C ASP A 855 60.81 -42.91 20.64
N GLY A 856 61.73 -42.94 21.61
CA GLY A 856 63.13 -43.36 21.48
C GLY A 856 64.10 -42.23 21.13
N ILE A 857 63.64 -40.97 21.01
CA ILE A 857 64.42 -39.79 20.64
C ILE A 857 64.37 -38.79 21.79
N ASN A 858 65.53 -38.39 22.31
CA ASN A 858 65.64 -37.43 23.42
C ASN A 858 64.78 -37.80 24.65
N ASP A 859 64.53 -39.09 24.85
CA ASP A 859 63.80 -39.61 26.02
C ASP A 859 64.58 -39.47 27.33
N ILE A 860 65.89 -39.23 27.24
CA ILE A 860 66.79 -39.02 28.36
C ILE A 860 67.53 -37.68 28.21
N TRP A 861 67.90 -37.11 29.35
CA TRP A 861 68.74 -35.92 29.37
C TRP A 861 70.19 -36.26 29.02
N VAL A 862 70.76 -35.62 28.00
CA VAL A 862 72.13 -35.89 27.53
C VAL A 862 73.08 -34.78 28.00
N ILE A 863 74.22 -35.20 28.56
CA ILE A 863 75.35 -34.33 28.91
C ILE A 863 76.58 -34.86 28.17
N GLU A 864 76.95 -34.24 27.06
CA GLU A 864 78.09 -34.67 26.26
C GLU A 864 79.42 -34.44 26.99
N GLY A 865 80.33 -35.40 26.85
CA GLY A 865 81.63 -35.39 27.55
C GLY A 865 81.57 -35.90 29.00
N ILE A 866 80.38 -36.09 29.61
CA ILE A 866 80.28 -36.54 31.02
C ILE A 866 80.86 -37.94 31.25
N GLU A 867 80.93 -38.76 30.20
CA GLU A 867 81.46 -40.13 30.23
C GLU A 867 82.97 -40.15 30.54
N ASN A 868 83.67 -39.04 30.29
CA ASN A 868 85.08 -38.85 30.69
C ASN A 868 85.25 -38.69 32.21
N PHE A 869 84.15 -38.51 32.95
CA PHE A 869 84.12 -38.36 34.41
C PHE A 869 83.27 -39.48 35.03
N PRO A 870 83.73 -40.74 35.03
CA PRO A 870 82.91 -41.91 35.44
C PRO A 870 82.47 -41.87 36.90
N ASP A 871 83.16 -41.12 37.76
CA ASP A 871 82.80 -40.95 39.16
C ASP A 871 81.82 -39.79 39.41
N ASN A 872 81.25 -39.15 38.37
CA ASN A 872 80.38 -37.98 38.52
C ASN A 872 79.15 -38.24 39.43
N ASN A 873 78.52 -37.18 39.93
CA ASN A 873 77.28 -37.23 40.70
C ASN A 873 76.33 -36.13 40.23
N VAL A 874 75.25 -36.53 39.56
CA VAL A 874 74.20 -35.66 39.02
C VAL A 874 73.01 -35.66 39.96
N GLN A 875 72.56 -34.47 40.35
CA GLN A 875 71.35 -34.26 41.16
C GLN A 875 70.41 -33.31 40.43
N VAL A 876 69.11 -33.59 40.44
CA VAL A 876 68.08 -32.72 39.84
C VAL A 876 66.99 -32.40 40.85
N PHE A 877 66.55 -31.14 40.87
CA PHE A 877 65.61 -30.57 41.82
C PHE A 877 64.44 -29.92 41.08
N ASN A 878 63.25 -29.99 41.66
CA ASN A 878 62.12 -29.20 41.18
C ASN A 878 62.20 -27.75 41.68
N ARG A 879 61.32 -26.88 41.17
CA ARG A 879 61.26 -25.45 41.51
C ARG A 879 61.14 -25.12 43.01
N TRP A 880 60.73 -26.08 43.85
CA TRP A 880 60.61 -25.91 45.29
C TRP A 880 61.87 -26.37 46.05
N GLY A 881 62.94 -26.74 45.34
CA GLY A 881 64.18 -27.23 45.91
C GLY A 881 64.13 -28.70 46.35
N ASN A 882 63.06 -29.44 46.02
CA ASN A 882 63.00 -30.86 46.33
C ASN A 882 63.74 -31.65 45.25
N ARG A 883 64.71 -32.49 45.67
CA ARG A 883 65.43 -33.37 44.76
C ARG A 883 64.47 -34.40 44.18
N VAL A 884 64.41 -34.52 42.87
CA VAL A 884 63.57 -35.47 42.11
C VAL A 884 64.40 -36.61 41.51
N PHE A 885 65.68 -36.38 41.23
CA PHE A 885 66.58 -37.40 40.70
C PHE A 885 67.98 -37.25 41.30
N GLN A 886 68.67 -38.38 41.48
CA GLN A 886 70.08 -38.42 41.79
C GLN A 886 70.71 -39.69 41.21
N ALA A 887 71.87 -39.54 40.58
CA ALA A 887 72.68 -40.66 40.14
C ALA A 887 74.18 -40.38 40.33
N LYS A 888 74.92 -41.43 40.68
CA LYS A 888 76.38 -41.45 40.60
C LYS A 888 76.78 -42.21 39.33
N GLY A 889 77.78 -41.71 38.62
CA GLY A 889 78.25 -42.24 37.34
C GLY A 889 77.23 -42.06 36.22
N TYR A 890 76.66 -40.87 36.07
CA TYR A 890 75.76 -40.54 34.96
C TYR A 890 76.51 -40.70 33.63
N ASN A 891 75.93 -41.42 32.67
CA ASN A 891 76.64 -41.83 31.45
C ASN A 891 75.78 -41.76 30.19
N ASN A 892 74.69 -41.00 30.18
CA ASN A 892 73.77 -40.86 29.03
C ASN A 892 73.22 -42.19 28.46
N GLN A 893 73.36 -43.31 29.18
CA GLN A 893 72.96 -44.63 28.70
C GLN A 893 72.19 -45.37 29.81
N GLU A 894 72.85 -46.28 30.52
CA GLU A 894 72.24 -47.09 31.57
C GLU A 894 71.89 -46.28 32.82
N VAL A 895 72.66 -45.24 33.10
CA VAL A 895 72.49 -44.33 34.24
C VAL A 895 72.18 -42.94 33.68
N ALA A 896 70.93 -42.78 33.25
CA ALA A 896 70.42 -41.54 32.68
C ALA A 896 69.05 -41.16 33.28
N TRP A 897 68.71 -39.88 33.22
CA TRP A 897 67.44 -39.36 33.70
C TRP A 897 66.45 -39.21 32.54
N GLY A 898 65.37 -40.00 32.59
CA GLY A 898 64.28 -40.02 31.62
C GLY A 898 62.95 -39.55 32.20
N SER A 899 62.98 -38.53 33.07
CA SER A 899 61.88 -37.98 33.89
C SER A 899 61.41 -38.78 35.11
N GLN A 900 61.96 -39.96 35.41
CA GLN A 900 61.56 -40.71 36.61
C GLN A 900 61.89 -39.98 37.92
N ILE A 901 61.00 -40.07 38.91
CA ILE A 901 61.26 -39.58 40.29
C ILE A 901 61.95 -40.70 41.07
N THR A 902 63.25 -40.53 41.35
CA THR A 902 64.06 -41.50 42.11
C THR A 902 64.63 -40.92 43.42
N GLY A 903 64.46 -39.61 43.66
CA GLY A 903 64.70 -38.97 44.94
C GLY A 903 63.44 -38.26 45.45
N GLY A 904 63.09 -38.41 46.73
CA GLY A 904 62.02 -37.62 47.38
C GLY A 904 60.59 -38.19 47.32
N PHE A 905 59.63 -37.46 47.89
CA PHE A 905 58.20 -37.84 47.99
C PHE A 905 57.47 -37.71 46.64
N ALA A 906 56.83 -38.79 46.17
CA ALA A 906 55.96 -38.80 44.98
C ALA A 906 54.47 -38.85 45.36
N PHE A 907 53.64 -37.97 44.79
CA PHE A 907 52.18 -38.02 44.91
C PHE A 907 51.60 -38.69 43.65
N GLY A 908 51.39 -40.00 43.70
CA GLY A 908 50.57 -40.74 42.74
C GLY A 908 51.17 -41.04 41.36
N ASP A 909 52.09 -40.22 40.85
CA ASP A 909 52.81 -40.43 39.57
C ASP A 909 54.30 -40.71 39.78
N THR A 910 54.87 -41.61 38.98
CA THR A 910 56.29 -42.01 39.06
C THR A 910 57.24 -41.16 38.20
N GLN A 911 56.69 -40.21 37.44
CA GLN A 911 57.43 -39.32 36.54
C GLN A 911 57.17 -37.86 36.89
N VAL A 912 58.16 -37.01 36.63
CA VAL A 912 58.03 -35.57 36.83
C VAL A 912 57.16 -34.95 35.73
N PRO A 913 56.33 -33.94 36.04
CA PRO A 913 55.56 -33.21 35.03
C PRO A 913 56.47 -32.31 34.17
N SER A 914 56.01 -31.95 32.96
CA SER A 914 56.70 -30.98 32.10
C SER A 914 56.95 -29.66 32.82
N GLY A 915 58.14 -29.10 32.62
CA GLY A 915 58.58 -27.85 33.24
C GLY A 915 60.09 -27.79 33.47
N THR A 916 60.52 -26.69 34.10
CA THR A 916 61.93 -26.44 34.40
C THR A 916 62.35 -27.09 35.72
N TYR A 917 63.47 -27.80 35.66
CA TYR A 917 64.16 -28.41 36.79
C TYR A 917 65.58 -27.85 36.88
N PHE A 918 66.16 -27.89 38.07
CA PHE A 918 67.49 -27.35 38.33
C PHE A 918 68.45 -28.49 38.65
N TYR A 919 69.67 -28.45 38.13
CA TYR A 919 70.64 -29.52 38.34
C TYR A 919 71.89 -29.05 39.08
N LEU A 920 72.58 -30.03 39.67
CA LEU A 920 73.89 -29.88 40.24
C LEU A 920 74.73 -31.12 39.88
N ILE A 921 75.79 -30.92 39.10
CA ILE A 921 76.68 -31.95 38.57
C ILE A 921 78.04 -31.79 39.24
N SER A 922 78.43 -32.77 40.06
CA SER A 922 79.80 -32.84 40.58
C SER A 922 80.59 -33.85 39.78
N LEU A 923 81.68 -33.45 39.16
CA LEU A 923 82.56 -34.36 38.42
C LEU A 923 83.48 -35.19 39.34
N ASN A 924 83.42 -34.95 40.67
CA ASN A 924 84.24 -35.60 41.70
C ASN A 924 85.76 -35.56 41.45
N ASN A 925 86.21 -34.56 40.67
CA ASN A 925 87.62 -34.24 40.40
C ASN A 925 88.21 -33.18 41.37
N GLY A 926 87.48 -32.85 42.44
CA GLY A 926 87.88 -31.83 43.42
C GLY A 926 87.44 -30.40 43.07
N LYS A 927 86.92 -30.12 41.87
CA LYS A 927 86.34 -28.82 41.47
C LYS A 927 84.90 -28.64 42.01
N GLN A 928 84.40 -27.39 42.01
CA GLN A 928 83.03 -27.07 42.44
C GLN A 928 81.97 -27.72 41.53
N PRO A 929 80.77 -28.05 42.04
CA PRO A 929 79.70 -28.60 41.20
C PRO A 929 79.16 -27.59 40.19
N ILE A 930 78.97 -28.03 38.95
CA ILE A 930 78.31 -27.28 37.88
C ILE A 930 76.81 -27.24 38.18
N SER A 931 76.16 -26.07 38.08
CA SER A 931 74.71 -25.96 38.28
C SER A 931 74.05 -25.18 37.15
N GLY A 932 72.75 -25.42 36.94
CA GLY A 932 71.99 -24.86 35.82
C GLY A 932 70.55 -25.37 35.83
N TYR A 933 69.87 -25.27 34.68
CA TYR A 933 68.50 -25.75 34.52
C TYR A 933 68.35 -26.67 33.31
N VAL A 934 67.32 -27.51 33.36
CA VAL A 934 66.90 -28.38 32.25
C VAL A 934 65.38 -28.35 32.14
N ILE A 935 64.89 -28.28 30.91
CA ILE A 935 63.47 -28.27 30.59
C ILE A 935 63.03 -29.68 30.21
N VAL A 936 62.06 -30.22 30.95
CA VAL A 936 61.38 -31.47 30.60
C VAL A 936 60.12 -31.10 29.82
N ASN A 937 59.97 -31.60 28.60
CA ASN A 937 58.77 -31.39 27.79
C ASN A 937 58.21 -32.73 27.31
N ARG A 938 57.32 -33.33 28.09
CA ARG A 938 56.65 -34.59 27.75
C ARG A 938 55.57 -34.46 26.70
#